data_AF-A0A9P7BTS7-F1
#
_entry.id   AF-A0A9P7BTS7-F1
#
_cell.length_a   1.000
_cell.length_b   1.000
_cell.length_c   1.000
_cell.angle_alpha   90.00
_cell.angle_beta   90.00
_cell.angle_gamma   90.00
#
_symmetry.space_group_name_H-M   'P 1'
#
loop_
_entity.id
_entity.type
_entity.pdbx_description
1 polymer ?
#
loop_
_entity_poly.entity_id
_entity_poly.type
_entity_poly.pdbx_seq_one_letter_code
_entity_poly.pdbx_strand_id
1 'polypeptide(L)'
;MDSEDDTWLPSGRQRPFIRPERQKNEHNSRLYHYHQRTYTPVRHRKNILDREEAKGTKQETYGSRPSSLFSDVQLWKIYCILLTCCIPNCCLRFAGIPDGPAQMAWREKIGLVSFILFIMGCVGFLTFGFTQTVCPLAPLSVRGGQVSDSYLIIDGWAYLFTTWDHPVGITDSTVNVLYPPVNAGGMDATFLFQSPKIECASVFQPLQGEQPIYFPCQLFNPNQTEPPSTSEFNNRTSCHLSEAARDMYSYFQSKGVPKENKFDVAARVYYDWKDIHSANSLTVYNGNVLNLKLLESLPADYFKVPEDGLIARMISDPASFSGTDITRTVSTNVNTNSWEKEARCLSAVIKVGFLDTISIGCMASDIVLYVSLAVILGVIIIKFILAVIFGWFLSWKLGNFKEDGSYSARMKREAEIEHWAESMQASVSAHKSQSYSAKKKKSLFPQTSRFTQPIHGSTRFDGSGSTIWRSPGSTLEGYMARQTDSTSNASLIYRTPSSGATRLQSTEESSITSSGIDHSLPTCPLPLSPYVLHQPLAEYIPFGYPLAHTICLVTCYSEGEESIRTTLDSIATSDYPNSHRLLLVICDGLITGSGEAKSTPEICISMMCDLLVAADKVQPYAYVALADGFRQNNMAKVYAGFYKYNDTIVNSEHQQRMPMITIVKCGTSAEHQKPGNRGKRDSQIILMQFMQKVMFDERMTTMEYEFFNSIWRITGIPPDKYEIVLMVDADTKLYPDALSRLVSCAVKDPEISGLCGETKIANKTDSWVSMIQVFEYYISHHQSKAFESIFGGVTCLPGCFCMYRIKAPKGPDGYWVPILANPDIVAKYSENVVDTLHKKNLLLLGEDRYLSTLMLRTFPNRKMMFVPQAV
;
A
#
# COMPACT_ATOMS: atom_id res chain seq x y z
N MET A 1 -47.90 -19.41 62.49
CA MET A 1 -48.07 -20.64 63.28
C MET A 1 -47.51 -21.74 62.42
N ASP A 2 -46.42 -22.29 62.89
CA ASP A 2 -45.50 -23.16 62.18
C ASP A 2 -46.08 -24.55 61.87
N SER A 3 -45.44 -25.17 60.87
CA SER A 3 -45.07 -26.58 60.79
C SER A 3 -46.14 -27.67 60.91
N GLU A 4 -46.36 -28.40 59.80
CA GLU A 4 -46.74 -29.82 59.79
C GLU A 4 -46.06 -30.53 58.60
N ASP A 5 -45.18 -31.48 58.95
CA ASP A 5 -45.28 -32.91 58.67
C ASP A 5 -45.40 -33.48 57.23
N ASP A 6 -44.31 -34.15 56.86
CA ASP A 6 -44.21 -35.59 56.59
C ASP A 6 -44.56 -36.25 55.23
N THR A 7 -43.61 -37.11 54.83
CA THR A 7 -43.72 -38.47 54.26
C THR A 7 -43.49 -38.81 52.76
N TRP A 8 -42.34 -39.50 52.54
CA TRP A 8 -42.11 -40.81 51.88
C TRP A 8 -42.36 -41.10 50.37
N LEU A 9 -41.23 -41.44 49.68
CA LEU A 9 -40.97 -42.40 48.55
C LEU A 9 -41.41 -42.04 47.08
N PRO A 10 -40.93 -42.76 46.04
CA PRO A 10 -39.55 -43.05 45.61
C PRO A 10 -39.33 -42.81 44.08
N SER A 11 -38.10 -42.59 43.60
CA SER A 11 -37.81 -42.57 42.15
C SER A 11 -36.95 -43.76 41.71
N GLY A 12 -37.59 -44.65 40.95
CA GLY A 12 -36.99 -45.82 40.33
C GLY A 12 -35.99 -45.45 39.23
N ARG A 13 -34.82 -46.10 39.27
CA ARG A 13 -33.86 -46.19 38.18
C ARG A 13 -34.49 -46.87 36.97
N GLN A 14 -34.66 -46.15 35.87
CA GLN A 14 -34.77 -46.74 34.54
C GLN A 14 -33.50 -46.44 33.73
N ARG A 15 -32.95 -47.50 33.15
CA ARG A 15 -31.76 -47.53 32.29
C ARG A 15 -32.07 -46.86 30.94
N PRO A 16 -31.17 -46.06 30.35
CA PRO A 16 -31.35 -45.63 28.98
C PRO A 16 -31.05 -46.78 28.02
N PHE A 17 -32.00 -47.03 27.12
CA PHE A 17 -31.87 -47.97 26.00
C PHE A 17 -30.81 -47.48 25.02
N ILE A 18 -29.79 -48.31 24.82
CA ILE A 18 -28.80 -48.24 23.74
C ILE A 18 -29.52 -48.56 22.43
N ARG A 19 -29.40 -47.68 21.42
CA ARG A 19 -29.84 -47.93 20.04
C ARG A 19 -28.65 -48.40 19.20
N PRO A 20 -28.83 -49.34 18.24
CA PRO A 20 -27.72 -50.11 17.67
C PRO A 20 -26.84 -49.31 16.70
N GLU A 21 -25.55 -49.67 16.66
CA GLU A 21 -24.58 -49.28 15.64
C GLU A 21 -25.10 -49.58 14.23
N ARG A 22 -25.09 -48.57 13.35
CA ARG A 22 -25.28 -48.74 11.92
C ARG A 22 -23.91 -49.09 11.32
N GLN A 23 -23.82 -50.25 10.69
CA GLN A 23 -22.63 -50.77 10.01
C GLN A 23 -21.98 -49.70 9.12
N LYS A 24 -20.70 -49.41 9.37
CA LYS A 24 -19.84 -48.69 8.42
C LYS A 24 -19.54 -49.62 7.25
N ASN A 25 -20.00 -49.26 6.05
CA ASN A 25 -19.48 -49.84 4.82
C ASN A 25 -18.05 -49.34 4.60
N GLU A 26 -17.07 -50.18 4.92
CA GLU A 26 -15.68 -50.01 4.53
C GLU A 26 -15.50 -50.38 3.06
N HIS A 27 -15.69 -49.41 2.15
CA HIS A 27 -15.11 -49.43 0.79
C HIS A 27 -15.19 -48.04 0.15
N ASN A 28 -14.33 -47.11 0.58
CA ASN A 28 -13.75 -46.03 -0.24
C ASN A 28 -12.93 -45.02 0.59
N SER A 29 -11.82 -45.49 1.16
CA SER A 29 -10.82 -44.62 1.78
C SER A 29 -9.42 -45.10 1.43
N ARG A 30 -9.10 -45.06 0.13
CA ARG A 30 -7.73 -45.05 -0.37
C ARG A 30 -7.58 -43.91 -1.37
N LEU A 31 -7.05 -42.79 -0.89
CA LEU A 31 -6.17 -41.81 -1.58
C LEU A 31 -6.31 -40.43 -0.94
N TYR A 32 -5.77 -40.28 0.27
CA TYR A 32 -5.30 -38.97 0.77
C TYR A 32 -4.01 -39.23 1.54
N HIS A 33 -2.89 -39.21 0.83
CA HIS A 33 -1.56 -39.09 1.43
C HIS A 33 -1.01 -37.72 1.09
N TYR A 34 -0.96 -36.82 2.09
CA TYR A 34 0.23 -35.99 2.30
C TYR A 34 0.29 -35.44 3.74
N HIS A 35 1.41 -35.74 4.41
CA HIS A 35 1.93 -35.31 5.73
C HIS A 35 0.96 -34.93 6.88
N GLN A 36 0.63 -35.91 7.72
CA GLN A 36 0.36 -35.69 9.15
C GLN A 36 1.54 -36.22 9.98
N ARG A 37 2.15 -35.33 10.78
CA ARG A 37 3.04 -35.74 11.87
C ARG A 37 2.18 -36.33 12.99
N THR A 38 2.57 -37.52 13.40
CA THR A 38 1.94 -38.39 14.40
C THR A 38 1.89 -37.76 15.81
N TYR A 39 0.71 -37.74 16.42
CA TYR A 39 0.54 -37.76 17.87
C TYR A 39 -0.36 -38.93 18.23
N THR A 40 0.17 -39.89 18.98
CA THR A 40 -0.53 -41.04 19.53
C THR A 40 -1.30 -40.65 20.80
N PRO A 41 -2.56 -41.11 20.99
CA PRO A 41 -3.31 -40.87 22.23
C PRO A 41 -3.06 -42.01 23.23
N VAL A 42 -2.70 -41.68 24.48
CA VAL A 42 -2.67 -42.65 25.58
C VAL A 42 -3.88 -42.44 26.48
N ARG A 43 -4.55 -43.58 26.75
CA ARG A 43 -5.78 -43.78 27.50
C ARG A 43 -5.74 -43.30 28.96
N HIS A 44 -6.90 -42.84 29.40
CA HIS A 44 -7.38 -42.67 30.77
C HIS A 44 -7.09 -43.84 31.74
N ARG A 45 -6.68 -43.50 32.98
CA ARG A 45 -7.07 -44.25 34.19
C ARG A 45 -7.36 -43.29 35.36
N LYS A 46 -8.28 -43.74 36.21
CA LYS A 46 -9.12 -43.01 37.17
C LYS A 46 -8.44 -42.60 38.49
N ASN A 47 -9.00 -41.53 39.07
CA ASN A 47 -9.13 -41.06 40.46
C ASN A 47 -8.53 -41.89 41.61
N ILE A 48 -7.96 -41.20 42.60
CA ILE A 48 -8.18 -41.37 44.06
C ILE A 48 -7.85 -40.05 44.77
N LEU A 49 -8.65 -39.76 45.80
CA LEU A 49 -8.83 -38.54 46.59
C LEU A 49 -7.66 -38.13 47.51
N ASP A 50 -7.63 -36.82 47.79
CA ASP A 50 -7.32 -36.12 49.05
C ASP A 50 -6.36 -36.76 50.06
N ARG A 51 -5.16 -36.16 50.22
CA ARG A 51 -4.70 -35.61 51.51
C ARG A 51 -3.36 -34.89 51.39
N GLU A 52 -3.28 -33.84 52.20
CA GLU A 52 -2.07 -33.24 52.78
C GLU A 52 -1.39 -32.09 52.00
N GLU A 53 -1.67 -30.91 52.56
CA GLU A 53 -0.95 -29.66 52.46
C GLU A 53 0.57 -29.80 52.67
N ALA A 54 1.26 -28.80 52.11
CA ALA A 54 2.51 -28.23 52.59
C ALA A 54 3.76 -29.13 52.52
N LYS A 55 4.55 -28.90 51.46
CA LYS A 55 5.87 -28.24 51.57
C LYS A 55 6.52 -28.15 50.20
N GLY A 56 7.08 -26.98 49.91
CA GLY A 56 7.63 -26.64 48.60
C GLY A 56 8.84 -27.49 48.22
N THR A 57 9.08 -27.62 46.93
CA THR A 57 10.44 -27.76 46.38
C THR A 57 10.48 -27.21 44.96
N LYS A 58 11.58 -26.50 44.71
CA LYS A 58 12.09 -25.94 43.47
C LYS A 58 11.76 -26.79 42.22
N GLN A 59 11.30 -26.13 41.18
CA GLN A 59 11.22 -26.71 39.84
C GLN A 59 12.42 -26.22 39.03
N GLU A 60 13.32 -27.16 38.74
CA GLU A 60 14.44 -26.98 37.82
C GLU A 60 13.94 -26.86 36.37
N THR A 61 14.54 -25.89 35.69
CA THR A 61 14.38 -25.49 34.31
C THR A 61 15.22 -26.37 33.39
N TYR A 62 14.64 -26.95 32.33
CA TYR A 62 15.34 -27.28 31.06
C TYR A 62 14.26 -27.76 30.04
N GLY A 63 14.15 -27.29 28.81
CA GLY A 63 14.83 -26.22 28.10
C GLY A 63 13.99 -25.89 26.86
N SER A 64 13.51 -24.65 26.77
CA SER A 64 12.99 -24.06 25.54
C SER A 64 14.17 -23.67 24.67
N ARG A 65 14.18 -24.13 23.41
CA ARG A 65 15.05 -23.56 22.38
C ARG A 65 14.73 -22.06 22.25
N PRO A 66 15.73 -21.16 22.20
CA PRO A 66 15.47 -19.74 22.05
C PRO A 66 15.05 -19.48 20.59
N SER A 67 13.76 -19.34 20.36
CA SER A 67 13.26 -18.66 19.16
C SER A 67 13.52 -17.17 19.32
N SER A 68 14.50 -16.68 18.56
CA SER A 68 14.71 -15.29 18.10
C SER A 68 14.48 -14.15 19.10
N LEU A 69 15.55 -13.38 19.28
CA LEU A 69 15.82 -12.26 20.19
C LEU A 69 14.91 -11.01 20.09
N PHE A 70 13.68 -11.11 19.58
CA PHE A 70 12.76 -9.99 19.47
C PHE A 70 11.38 -10.35 20.03
N SER A 71 11.21 -10.10 21.33
CA SER A 71 9.89 -9.82 21.87
C SER A 71 9.43 -8.45 21.35
N ASP A 72 8.86 -8.41 20.15
CA ASP A 72 8.45 -7.17 19.46
C ASP A 72 7.49 -6.29 20.28
N VAL A 73 6.88 -6.83 21.34
CA VAL A 73 5.93 -6.11 22.19
C VAL A 73 6.60 -5.43 23.41
N GLN A 74 7.83 -5.81 23.81
CA GLN A 74 8.49 -5.16 24.97
C GLN A 74 9.38 -3.98 24.57
N LEU A 75 10.17 -4.08 23.51
CA LEU A 75 11.05 -2.99 23.07
C LEU A 75 10.26 -1.75 22.64
N TRP A 76 9.17 -1.94 21.90
CA TRP A 76 8.27 -0.86 21.50
C TRP A 76 7.66 -0.14 22.71
N LYS A 77 7.15 -0.90 23.68
CA LYS A 77 6.57 -0.32 24.90
C LYS A 77 7.62 0.46 25.70
N ILE A 78 8.83 -0.08 25.85
CA ILE A 78 9.94 0.61 26.53
C ILE A 78 10.29 1.91 25.80
N TYR A 79 10.40 1.88 24.47
CA TYR A 79 10.65 3.07 23.66
C TYR A 79 9.58 4.16 23.88
N CYS A 80 8.30 3.80 23.79
CA CYS A 80 7.20 4.74 24.01
C CYS A 80 7.21 5.34 25.42
N ILE A 81 7.51 4.54 26.45
CA ILE A 81 7.59 4.99 27.85
C ILE A 81 8.78 5.93 28.05
N LEU A 82 9.95 5.60 27.51
CA LEU A 82 11.14 6.47 27.57
C LEU A 82 10.89 7.81 26.89
N LEU A 83 10.30 7.80 25.70
CA LEU A 83 10.05 9.04 24.94
C LEU A 83 9.01 9.95 25.61
N THR A 84 8.09 9.37 26.39
CA THR A 84 7.03 10.10 27.09
C THR A 84 7.29 10.21 28.60
N CYS A 85 8.52 9.97 29.05
CA CYS A 85 8.87 9.96 30.48
C CYS A 85 8.64 11.31 31.15
N CYS A 86 8.76 12.41 30.40
CA CYS A 86 8.50 13.77 30.85
C CYS A 86 7.01 14.06 31.11
N ILE A 87 6.10 13.17 30.72
CA ILE A 87 4.65 13.29 30.93
C ILE A 87 4.21 12.10 31.79
N PRO A 88 4.22 12.23 33.13
CA PRO A 88 3.81 11.17 34.04
C PRO A 88 2.30 10.92 33.96
N ASN A 89 1.84 9.76 34.45
CA ASN A 89 0.43 9.37 34.37
C ASN A 89 -0.51 10.41 35.02
N CYS A 90 -0.05 11.11 36.07
CA CYS A 90 -0.80 12.19 36.72
C CYS A 90 -1.16 13.32 35.74
N CYS A 91 -0.22 13.74 34.87
CA CYS A 91 -0.47 14.80 33.89
C CYS A 91 -1.50 14.37 32.82
N LEU A 92 -1.49 13.10 32.40
CA LEU A 92 -2.47 12.58 31.45
C LEU A 92 -3.88 12.52 32.04
N ARG A 93 -4.00 12.23 33.35
CA ARG A 93 -5.28 12.31 34.07
C ARG A 93 -5.83 13.73 34.10
N PHE A 94 -4.99 14.73 34.38
CA PHE A 94 -5.39 16.14 34.37
C PHE A 94 -5.82 16.61 32.96
N ALA A 95 -5.30 15.99 31.90
CA ALA A 95 -5.71 16.22 30.51
C ALA A 95 -6.96 15.40 30.08
N GLY A 96 -7.65 14.72 31.01
CA GLY A 96 -8.88 13.98 30.72
C GLY A 96 -8.67 12.59 30.12
N ILE A 97 -7.45 12.03 30.12
CA ILE A 97 -7.18 10.68 29.62
C ILE A 97 -7.29 9.67 30.78
N PRO A 98 -8.30 8.77 30.77
CA PRO A 98 -8.53 7.81 31.86
C PRO A 98 -7.38 6.80 31.99
N ASP A 99 -7.18 6.30 33.21
CA ASP A 99 -6.13 5.32 33.50
C ASP A 99 -6.33 3.99 32.76
N GLY A 100 -5.21 3.33 32.47
CA GLY A 100 -5.18 2.00 31.86
C GLY A 100 -4.83 2.05 30.37
N PRO A 101 -5.52 1.28 29.50
CA PRO A 101 -5.12 1.12 28.10
C PRO A 101 -5.06 2.42 27.29
N ALA A 102 -5.87 3.42 27.65
CA ALA A 102 -5.95 4.70 26.95
C ALA A 102 -4.65 5.53 27.08
N GLN A 103 -4.02 5.54 28.26
CA GLN A 103 -2.73 6.20 28.47
C GLN A 103 -1.62 5.50 27.69
N MET A 104 -1.57 4.16 27.71
CA MET A 104 -0.62 3.40 26.88
C MET A 104 -0.82 3.70 25.39
N ALA A 105 -2.07 3.80 24.95
CA ALA A 105 -2.40 4.12 23.56
C ALA A 105 -1.87 5.49 23.13
N TRP A 106 -2.02 6.49 23.99
CA TRP A 106 -1.48 7.82 23.74
C TRP A 106 0.05 7.78 23.63
N ARG A 107 0.73 7.07 24.54
CA ARG A 107 2.20 6.91 24.50
C ARG A 107 2.66 6.21 23.22
N GLU A 108 1.96 5.17 22.78
CA GLU A 108 2.23 4.48 21.52
C GLU A 108 2.04 5.40 20.29
N LYS A 109 1.00 6.24 20.28
CA LYS A 109 0.80 7.24 19.22
C LYS A 109 1.95 8.25 19.16
N ILE A 110 2.41 8.75 20.31
CA ILE A 110 3.55 9.67 20.37
C ILE A 110 4.84 8.98 19.90
N GLY A 111 5.04 7.71 20.25
CA GLY A 111 6.14 6.89 19.73
C GLY A 111 6.13 6.79 18.20
N LEU A 112 4.97 6.56 17.59
CA LEU A 112 4.81 6.54 16.13
C LEU A 112 5.09 7.91 15.51
N VAL A 113 4.56 8.99 16.07
CA VAL A 113 4.79 10.35 15.58
C VAL A 113 6.28 10.69 15.64
N SER A 114 6.97 10.35 16.73
CA SER A 114 8.42 10.56 16.84
C SER A 114 9.19 9.81 15.75
N PHE A 115 8.81 8.57 15.45
CA PHE A 115 9.45 7.79 14.40
C PHE A 115 9.21 8.38 13.00
N ILE A 116 7.98 8.83 12.73
CA ILE A 116 7.64 9.54 11.48
C ILE A 116 8.44 10.83 11.36
N LEU A 117 8.50 11.64 12.42
CA LEU A 117 9.28 12.88 12.44
C LEU A 117 10.78 12.62 12.26
N PHE A 118 11.31 11.56 12.86
CA PHE A 118 12.71 11.16 12.68
C PHE A 118 13.00 10.78 11.22
N ILE A 119 12.15 9.95 10.59
CA ILE A 119 12.30 9.58 9.18
C ILE A 119 12.15 10.82 8.29
N MET A 120 11.14 11.66 8.52
CA MET A 120 10.97 12.91 7.77
C MET A 120 12.15 13.85 7.94
N GLY A 121 12.74 13.93 9.14
CA GLY A 121 13.95 14.69 9.42
C GLY A 121 15.17 14.13 8.68
N CYS A 122 15.34 12.80 8.64
CA CYS A 122 16.39 12.14 7.86
C CYS A 122 16.24 12.41 6.37
N VAL A 123 15.01 12.29 5.84
CA VAL A 123 14.72 12.60 4.43
C VAL A 123 15.00 14.08 4.14
N GLY A 124 14.52 15.00 4.98
CA GLY A 124 14.77 16.43 4.85
C GLY A 124 16.26 16.79 4.91
N PHE A 125 17.01 16.12 5.80
CA PHE A 125 18.47 16.25 5.86
C PHE A 125 19.12 15.76 4.58
N LEU A 126 18.76 14.58 4.07
CA LEU A 126 19.30 14.06 2.82
C LEU A 126 18.99 14.95 1.61
N THR A 127 17.82 15.58 1.58
CA THR A 127 17.41 16.43 0.45
C THR A 127 18.01 17.83 0.50
N PHE A 128 18.13 18.44 1.67
CA PHE A 128 18.54 19.86 1.80
C PHE A 128 19.82 20.09 2.60
N GLY A 129 20.11 19.24 3.59
CA GLY A 129 21.23 19.42 4.51
C GLY A 129 22.52 18.70 4.10
N PHE A 130 22.42 17.56 3.41
CA PHE A 130 23.56 16.70 3.09
C PHE A 130 24.60 17.42 2.22
N THR A 131 24.13 18.12 1.18
CA THR A 131 24.97 18.99 0.33
C THR A 131 25.77 20.00 1.15
N GLN A 132 25.11 20.70 2.07
CA GLN A 132 25.71 21.74 2.90
C GLN A 132 26.72 21.18 3.92
N THR A 133 26.48 19.97 4.44
CA THR A 133 27.39 19.34 5.41
C THR A 133 28.65 18.76 4.79
N VAL A 134 28.56 18.30 3.54
CA VAL A 134 29.63 17.53 2.90
C VAL A 134 30.38 18.36 1.86
N CYS A 135 29.77 19.42 1.32
CA CYS A 135 30.40 20.35 0.38
C CYS A 135 30.83 21.63 1.12
N PRO A 136 32.14 21.89 1.29
CA PRO A 136 32.61 23.11 1.94
C PRO A 136 32.31 24.35 1.11
N LEU A 137 32.07 25.49 1.77
CA LEU A 137 32.02 26.80 1.11
C LEU A 137 33.34 27.05 0.37
N ALA A 138 33.27 27.19 -0.95
CA ALA A 138 34.45 27.48 -1.76
C ALA A 138 35.05 28.84 -1.37
N PRO A 139 36.38 28.97 -1.24
CA PRO A 139 37.02 30.26 -1.05
C PRO A 139 36.73 31.17 -2.26
N LEU A 140 36.73 32.48 -2.05
CA LEU A 140 36.64 33.45 -3.15
C LEU A 140 37.72 33.10 -4.18
N SER A 141 37.32 32.85 -5.43
CA SER A 141 38.25 32.36 -6.45
C SER A 141 38.08 33.12 -7.75
N VAL A 142 39.19 33.46 -8.39
CA VAL A 142 39.24 34.20 -9.67
C VAL A 142 39.91 33.30 -10.70
N ARG A 143 39.37 33.29 -11.93
CA ARG A 143 39.91 32.46 -13.00
C ARG A 143 41.25 33.03 -13.47
N GLY A 144 42.28 32.18 -13.54
CA GLY A 144 43.59 32.53 -14.10
C GLY A 144 43.45 32.95 -15.56
N GLY A 145 44.21 33.96 -15.98
CA GLY A 145 44.04 34.58 -17.30
C GLY A 145 43.06 35.76 -17.34
N GLN A 146 42.20 35.91 -16.32
CA GLN A 146 41.12 36.91 -16.26
C GLN A 146 41.13 37.70 -14.94
N VAL A 147 42.31 37.82 -14.32
CA VAL A 147 42.49 38.62 -13.10
C VAL A 147 42.42 40.10 -13.47
N SER A 148 41.56 40.87 -12.80
CA SER A 148 41.42 42.30 -13.08
C SER A 148 42.61 43.11 -12.54
N ASP A 149 42.85 44.27 -13.13
CA ASP A 149 43.95 45.18 -12.76
C ASP A 149 43.89 45.70 -11.32
N SER A 150 42.79 45.43 -10.60
CA SER A 150 42.61 45.73 -9.19
C SER A 150 43.36 44.77 -8.25
N TYR A 151 43.75 43.60 -8.76
CA TYR A 151 44.43 42.56 -7.98
C TYR A 151 45.92 42.48 -8.34
N LEU A 152 46.72 42.03 -7.38
CA LEU A 152 48.10 41.60 -7.57
C LEU A 152 48.21 40.12 -7.19
N ILE A 153 48.83 39.31 -8.04
CA ILE A 153 48.99 37.88 -7.80
C ILE A 153 50.31 37.64 -7.07
N ILE A 154 50.28 36.85 -5.99
CA ILE A 154 51.48 36.38 -5.30
C ILE A 154 51.26 34.93 -4.90
N ASP A 155 52.12 34.02 -5.35
CA ASP A 155 52.11 32.59 -5.03
C ASP A 155 50.76 31.89 -5.33
N GLY A 156 50.10 32.29 -6.43
CA GLY A 156 48.80 31.77 -6.84
C GLY A 156 47.58 32.34 -6.09
N TRP A 157 47.78 33.41 -5.32
CA TRP A 157 46.70 34.15 -4.63
C TRP A 157 46.60 35.57 -5.15
N ALA A 158 45.39 36.02 -5.45
CA ALA A 158 45.08 37.37 -5.89
C ALA A 158 44.69 38.25 -4.70
N TYR A 159 45.52 39.24 -4.39
CA TYR A 159 45.31 40.20 -3.31
C TYR A 159 44.75 41.51 -3.87
N LEU A 160 43.71 42.06 -3.25
CA LEU A 160 43.12 43.33 -3.66
C LEU A 160 43.88 44.49 -3.01
N PHE A 161 44.64 45.26 -3.80
CA PHE A 161 45.45 46.38 -3.30
C PHE A 161 44.88 47.76 -3.65
N THR A 162 43.62 47.85 -4.09
CA THR A 162 43.00 49.11 -4.56
C THR A 162 43.04 50.25 -3.55
N THR A 163 43.03 49.94 -2.25
CA THR A 163 43.01 50.92 -1.14
C THR A 163 44.27 50.86 -0.29
N TRP A 164 45.29 50.12 -0.71
CA TRP A 164 46.52 49.92 0.06
C TRP A 164 47.69 50.59 -0.66
N ASP A 165 48.42 51.42 0.08
CA ASP A 165 49.60 52.12 -0.42
C ASP A 165 50.87 51.43 0.06
N HIS A 166 51.84 51.28 -0.84
CA HIS A 166 53.11 50.61 -0.55
C HIS A 166 54.02 51.52 0.28
N PRO A 167 54.65 51.00 1.35
CA PRO A 167 55.58 51.77 2.16
C PRO A 167 56.87 52.08 1.37
N VAL A 168 57.47 53.25 1.59
CA VAL A 168 58.62 53.78 0.83
C VAL A 168 59.67 52.71 0.49
N GLY A 169 60.01 52.57 -0.79
CA GLY A 169 60.88 51.51 -1.31
C GLY A 169 61.40 51.77 -2.72
N ILE A 170 60.59 51.51 -3.75
CA ILE A 170 60.96 51.73 -5.18
C ILE A 170 60.83 53.21 -5.58
N THR A 171 59.94 53.93 -4.90
CA THR A 171 59.71 55.38 -5.05
C THR A 171 59.99 56.09 -3.73
N ASP A 172 60.43 57.35 -3.79
CA ASP A 172 60.72 58.19 -2.62
C ASP A 172 59.46 58.56 -1.80
N SER A 173 58.26 58.22 -2.31
CA SER A 173 56.97 58.43 -1.66
C SER A 173 56.17 57.13 -1.58
N THR A 174 55.21 57.06 -0.65
CA THR A 174 54.20 56.00 -0.61
C THR A 174 53.31 56.08 -1.85
N VAL A 175 53.26 55.01 -2.64
CA VAL A 175 52.49 54.93 -3.89
C VAL A 175 51.67 53.66 -3.93
N ASN A 176 50.52 53.71 -4.60
CA ASN A 176 49.77 52.50 -4.91
C ASN A 176 50.44 51.77 -6.08
N VAL A 177 50.85 50.52 -5.83
CA VAL A 177 51.64 49.70 -6.76
C VAL A 177 50.84 49.25 -8.00
N LEU A 178 49.50 49.33 -7.97
CA LEU A 178 48.66 48.97 -9.10
C LEU A 178 48.71 49.99 -10.24
N TYR A 179 49.01 51.26 -9.95
CA TYR A 179 48.96 52.38 -10.90
C TYR A 179 50.37 52.87 -11.28
N PRO A 180 50.53 53.78 -12.27
CA PRO A 180 51.82 54.34 -12.62
C PRO A 180 52.47 55.02 -11.40
N PRO A 181 53.81 54.86 -11.19
CA PRO A 181 54.80 54.41 -12.17
C PRO A 181 55.06 52.89 -12.21
N VAL A 182 54.48 52.08 -11.30
CA VAL A 182 54.82 50.64 -11.17
C VAL A 182 53.92 49.75 -12.03
N ASN A 183 52.62 50.09 -12.19
CA ASN A 183 51.67 49.37 -13.05
C ASN A 183 51.57 47.86 -12.77
N ALA A 184 51.57 47.45 -11.51
CA ALA A 184 51.53 46.02 -11.15
C ALA A 184 50.12 45.40 -11.20
N GLY A 185 49.09 46.15 -11.61
CA GLY A 185 47.72 45.65 -11.71
C GLY A 185 47.62 44.42 -12.62
N GLY A 186 47.02 43.34 -12.13
CA GLY A 186 46.84 42.09 -12.86
C GLY A 186 48.13 41.29 -13.10
N MET A 187 49.28 41.77 -12.61
CA MET A 187 50.57 41.11 -12.74
C MET A 187 50.82 40.13 -11.59
N ASP A 188 51.81 39.25 -11.80
CA ASP A 188 52.29 38.32 -10.78
C ASP A 188 53.62 38.82 -10.18
N ALA A 189 53.61 38.98 -8.87
CA ALA A 189 54.71 39.47 -8.04
C ALA A 189 55.40 38.36 -7.24
N THR A 190 55.16 37.09 -7.55
CA THR A 190 55.75 35.93 -6.84
C THR A 190 57.28 36.03 -6.73
N PHE A 191 57.95 36.51 -7.79
CA PHE A 191 59.41 36.67 -7.79
C PHE A 191 59.92 37.86 -6.96
N LEU A 192 59.07 38.78 -6.52
CA LEU A 192 59.47 39.87 -5.62
C LEU A 192 59.60 39.37 -4.16
N PHE A 193 58.82 38.36 -3.78
CA PHE A 193 58.71 37.84 -2.40
C PHE A 193 59.44 36.50 -2.20
N GLN A 194 60.55 36.30 -2.92
CA GLN A 194 61.33 35.07 -2.81
C GLN A 194 62.00 34.91 -1.44
N SER A 195 62.01 33.66 -0.96
CA SER A 195 62.74 33.23 0.23
C SER A 195 63.38 31.87 -0.06
N PRO A 196 64.62 31.60 0.40
CA PRO A 196 65.21 30.28 0.29
C PRO A 196 64.31 29.24 0.95
N LYS A 197 63.69 28.39 0.13
CA LYS A 197 62.80 27.31 0.58
C LYS A 197 63.64 26.07 0.92
N ILE A 198 63.29 25.40 2.02
CA ILE A 198 63.98 24.18 2.49
C ILE A 198 63.89 23.08 1.43
N GLU A 199 62.76 23.03 0.72
CA GLU A 199 62.45 22.09 -0.35
C GLU A 199 63.37 22.26 -1.57
N CYS A 200 63.89 23.47 -1.80
CA CYS A 200 64.76 23.79 -2.93
C CYS A 200 66.25 23.75 -2.60
N ALA A 201 66.64 23.66 -1.32
CA ALA A 201 68.04 23.75 -0.89
C ALA A 201 68.94 22.66 -1.48
N SER A 202 68.43 21.44 -1.70
CA SER A 202 69.17 20.35 -2.35
C SER A 202 68.98 20.28 -3.87
N VAL A 203 68.08 21.10 -4.43
CA VAL A 203 67.67 21.08 -5.84
C VAL A 203 68.40 22.15 -6.64
N PHE A 204 68.43 23.39 -6.14
CA PHE A 204 69.20 24.48 -6.73
C PHE A 204 70.54 24.62 -6.03
N GLN A 205 71.57 23.97 -6.58
CA GLN A 205 72.91 23.99 -5.99
C GLN A 205 73.65 25.28 -6.39
N PRO A 206 74.04 26.15 -5.44
CA PRO A 206 74.70 27.41 -5.76
C PRO A 206 76.13 27.18 -6.26
N LEU A 207 76.48 27.78 -7.40
CA LEU A 207 77.83 27.75 -7.98
C LEU A 207 78.71 28.90 -7.48
N GLN A 208 78.10 30.00 -7.05
CA GLN A 208 78.78 31.26 -6.67
C GLN A 208 78.40 31.72 -5.25
N GLY A 209 78.46 30.81 -4.27
CA GLY A 209 78.08 31.06 -2.87
C GLY A 209 76.56 31.14 -2.65
N GLU A 210 76.11 31.13 -1.39
CA GLU A 210 74.68 31.16 -1.06
C GLU A 210 74.00 32.43 -1.57
N GLN A 211 72.92 32.26 -2.33
CA GLN A 211 72.12 33.35 -2.88
C GLN A 211 70.78 33.47 -2.16
N PRO A 212 70.30 34.69 -1.84
CA PRO A 212 69.05 34.90 -1.12
C PRO A 212 67.78 34.76 -1.99
N ILE A 213 67.94 34.65 -3.32
CA ILE A 213 66.88 34.57 -4.33
C ILE A 213 67.24 33.51 -5.39
N TYR A 214 66.25 32.94 -6.07
CA TYR A 214 66.44 31.94 -7.13
C TYR A 214 66.22 32.52 -8.54
N PHE A 215 65.28 33.45 -8.68
CA PHE A 215 64.89 34.09 -9.95
C PHE A 215 65.09 35.62 -9.89
N PRO A 216 65.16 36.33 -11.04
CA PRO A 216 65.18 37.79 -11.08
C PRO A 216 63.94 38.40 -10.41
N CYS A 217 64.11 39.41 -9.56
CA CYS A 217 63.00 40.05 -8.83
C CYS A 217 62.23 41.02 -9.73
N GLN A 218 61.38 40.49 -10.59
CA GLN A 218 60.52 41.28 -11.48
C GLN A 218 59.08 40.78 -11.48
N LEU A 219 58.18 41.69 -11.84
CA LEU A 219 56.80 41.37 -12.17
C LEU A 219 56.77 40.63 -13.51
N PHE A 220 55.87 39.66 -13.64
CA PHE A 220 55.59 39.03 -14.93
C PHE A 220 54.09 38.99 -15.21
N ASN A 221 53.75 39.01 -16.50
CA ASN A 221 52.35 38.97 -16.93
C ASN A 221 51.85 37.52 -16.96
N PRO A 222 50.83 37.15 -16.16
CA PRO A 222 50.29 35.78 -16.16
C PRO A 222 49.63 35.39 -17.49
N ASN A 223 49.20 36.36 -18.32
CA ASN A 223 48.47 36.11 -19.56
C ASN A 223 49.38 35.91 -20.78
N GLN A 224 50.46 36.68 -20.86
CA GLN A 224 51.44 36.60 -21.95
C GLN A 224 52.62 35.70 -21.59
N THR A 225 52.82 35.40 -20.30
CA THR A 225 53.85 34.51 -19.76
C THR A 225 55.24 34.80 -20.31
N GLU A 226 55.62 36.07 -20.42
CA GLU A 226 57.00 36.45 -20.75
C GLU A 226 57.84 36.33 -19.47
N PRO A 227 58.79 35.39 -19.39
CA PRO A 227 59.61 35.22 -18.21
C PRO A 227 60.60 36.39 -18.09
N PRO A 228 60.89 36.88 -16.87
CA PRO A 228 61.94 37.88 -16.64
C PRO A 228 63.29 37.45 -17.18
N SER A 229 64.07 38.39 -17.73
CA SER A 229 65.38 38.10 -18.31
C SER A 229 66.39 37.69 -17.23
N THR A 230 67.18 36.65 -17.50
CA THR A 230 68.27 36.21 -16.60
C THR A 230 69.35 37.28 -16.43
N SER A 231 69.51 38.22 -17.38
CA SER A 231 70.47 39.32 -17.29
C SER A 231 70.21 40.28 -16.12
N GLU A 232 68.98 40.30 -15.61
CA GLU A 232 68.55 41.21 -14.54
C GLU A 232 68.64 40.57 -13.15
N PHE A 233 69.15 39.33 -13.06
CA PHE A 233 69.32 38.62 -11.79
C PHE A 233 70.18 39.38 -10.76
N ASN A 234 71.17 40.15 -11.22
CA ASN A 234 72.02 40.97 -10.36
C ASN A 234 71.31 42.20 -9.80
N ASN A 235 70.19 42.62 -10.41
CA ASN A 235 69.42 43.77 -9.97
C ASN A 235 68.44 43.37 -8.86
N ARG A 236 68.81 43.69 -7.61
CA ARG A 236 68.04 43.30 -6.41
C ARG A 236 67.16 44.40 -5.82
N THR A 237 67.06 45.55 -6.48
CA THR A 237 66.36 46.73 -5.95
C THR A 237 64.88 46.49 -5.68
N SER A 238 64.25 45.63 -6.48
CA SER A 238 62.82 45.27 -6.34
C SER A 238 62.56 44.06 -5.43
N CYS A 239 63.58 43.40 -4.88
CA CYS A 239 63.39 42.23 -4.02
C CYS A 239 62.98 42.60 -2.58
N HIS A 240 61.94 41.98 -2.05
CA HIS A 240 61.49 42.17 -0.67
C HIS A 240 62.24 41.24 0.32
N LEU A 241 63.51 41.56 0.56
CA LEU A 241 64.38 40.76 1.45
C LEU A 241 64.36 41.19 2.92
N SER A 242 63.79 42.36 3.24
CA SER A 242 63.73 42.87 4.63
C SER A 242 62.72 42.10 5.48
N GLU A 243 63.01 42.00 6.79
CA GLU A 243 62.14 41.33 7.77
C GLU A 243 60.75 41.98 7.80
N ALA A 244 60.68 43.31 7.82
CA ALA A 244 59.41 44.05 7.80
C ALA A 244 58.52 43.75 6.56
N ALA A 245 59.11 43.58 5.38
CA ALA A 245 58.36 43.26 4.17
C ALA A 245 57.84 41.81 4.20
N ARG A 246 58.62 40.88 4.76
CA ARG A 246 58.25 39.47 4.90
C ARG A 246 57.16 39.27 5.95
N ASP A 247 57.26 39.97 7.09
CA ASP A 247 56.24 39.95 8.13
C ASP A 247 54.91 40.49 7.61
N MET A 248 54.94 41.58 6.85
CA MET A 248 53.75 42.15 6.23
C MET A 248 53.13 41.21 5.18
N TYR A 249 53.94 40.53 4.37
CA TYR A 249 53.42 39.50 3.45
C TYR A 249 52.80 38.32 4.21
N SER A 250 53.44 37.85 5.29
CA SER A 250 52.88 36.80 6.16
C SER A 250 51.56 37.23 6.83
N TYR A 251 51.41 38.53 7.11
CA TYR A 251 50.18 39.12 7.59
C TYR A 251 49.08 39.10 6.52
N PHE A 252 49.41 39.45 5.27
CA PHE A 252 48.46 39.35 4.16
C PHE A 252 48.00 37.91 3.93
N GLN A 253 48.90 36.92 4.06
CA GLN A 253 48.56 35.51 3.94
C GLN A 253 47.60 35.02 5.04
N SER A 254 47.72 35.52 6.27
CA SER A 254 46.95 35.02 7.43
C SER A 254 45.68 35.81 7.75
N LYS A 255 45.67 37.13 7.48
CA LYS A 255 44.55 38.03 7.83
C LYS A 255 43.92 38.73 6.64
N GLY A 256 44.59 38.81 5.49
CA GLY A 256 44.15 39.57 4.32
C GLY A 256 44.72 41.00 4.28
N VAL A 257 44.43 41.73 3.20
CA VAL A 257 44.91 43.11 3.02
C VAL A 257 44.07 44.06 3.88
N PRO A 258 44.69 44.93 4.70
CA PRO A 258 43.95 45.83 5.58
C PRO A 258 43.20 46.91 4.78
N LYS A 259 41.93 47.13 5.13
CA LYS A 259 41.05 48.14 4.53
C LYS A 259 40.06 48.68 5.56
N GLU A 260 40.19 49.95 5.94
CA GLU A 260 39.25 50.70 6.80
C GLU A 260 38.40 49.84 7.76
N ASN A 261 39.01 49.33 8.85
CA ASN A 261 38.40 48.47 9.88
C ASN A 261 37.94 47.06 9.44
N LYS A 262 38.27 46.62 8.22
CA LYS A 262 38.04 45.27 7.67
C LYS A 262 39.32 44.74 6.98
N PHE A 263 39.26 43.48 6.57
CA PHE A 263 40.31 42.84 5.78
C PHE A 263 39.71 42.28 4.50
N ASP A 264 40.37 42.56 3.37
CA ASP A 264 40.04 41.95 2.09
C ASP A 264 40.77 40.60 1.99
N VAL A 265 40.00 39.52 1.98
CA VAL A 265 40.52 38.14 1.90
C VAL A 265 41.07 37.90 0.49
N ALA A 266 42.25 37.29 0.41
CA ALA A 266 42.88 36.93 -0.86
C ALA A 266 42.00 35.94 -1.63
N ALA A 267 41.83 36.16 -2.93
CA ALA A 267 41.12 35.22 -3.79
C ALA A 267 42.09 34.17 -4.34
N ARG A 268 41.65 32.91 -4.39
CA ARG A 268 42.43 31.83 -4.99
C ARG A 268 42.42 31.96 -6.52
N VAL A 269 43.58 31.97 -7.17
CA VAL A 269 43.63 31.91 -8.64
C VAL A 269 43.44 30.46 -9.06
N TYR A 270 42.37 30.16 -9.79
CA TYR A 270 42.06 28.81 -10.26
C TYR A 270 42.17 28.68 -11.77
N TYR A 271 42.53 27.49 -12.24
CA TYR A 271 42.54 27.13 -13.66
C TYR A 271 41.70 25.87 -13.87
N ASP A 272 40.92 25.86 -14.95
CA ASP A 272 40.23 24.66 -15.40
C ASP A 272 41.17 23.78 -16.21
N TRP A 273 40.81 22.49 -16.36
CA TRP A 273 41.49 21.61 -17.31
C TRP A 273 41.52 22.19 -18.73
N LYS A 274 40.48 22.93 -19.14
CA LYS A 274 40.46 23.58 -20.46
C LYS A 274 41.58 24.61 -20.60
N ASP A 275 41.86 25.37 -19.54
CA ASP A 275 42.89 26.40 -19.53
C ASP A 275 44.29 25.76 -19.61
N ILE A 276 44.50 24.68 -18.86
CA ILE A 276 45.76 23.91 -18.86
C ILE A 276 46.05 23.27 -20.21
N HIS A 277 45.06 22.66 -20.87
CA HIS A 277 45.26 22.06 -22.20
C HIS A 277 45.43 23.11 -23.30
N SER A 278 44.88 24.32 -23.11
CA SER A 278 45.01 25.42 -24.07
C SER A 278 46.36 26.12 -23.98
N ALA A 279 47.00 26.09 -22.80
CA ALA A 279 48.27 26.73 -22.55
C ALA A 279 49.43 25.73 -22.73
N ASN A 280 50.32 26.00 -23.69
CA ASN A 280 51.49 25.15 -23.96
C ASN A 280 52.59 25.22 -22.87
N SER A 281 52.36 25.93 -21.77
CA SER A 281 53.35 26.18 -20.71
C SER A 281 52.90 25.75 -19.31
N LEU A 282 51.63 25.38 -19.11
CA LEU A 282 51.10 25.03 -17.80
C LEU A 282 51.16 23.52 -17.55
N THR A 283 51.50 23.13 -16.34
CA THR A 283 51.42 21.73 -15.87
C THR A 283 50.84 21.68 -14.47
N VAL A 284 50.33 20.52 -14.04
CA VAL A 284 49.73 20.35 -12.71
C VAL A 284 50.52 19.37 -11.87
N TYR A 285 50.84 19.76 -10.64
CA TYR A 285 51.41 18.89 -9.63
C TYR A 285 50.68 19.04 -8.29
N ASN A 286 50.11 17.94 -7.80
CA ASN A 286 49.39 17.85 -6.53
C ASN A 286 48.32 18.95 -6.35
N GLY A 287 47.58 19.26 -7.42
CA GLY A 287 46.55 20.32 -7.45
C GLY A 287 47.08 21.75 -7.61
N ASN A 288 48.40 21.96 -7.64
CA ASN A 288 49.01 23.25 -7.94
C ASN A 288 49.32 23.36 -9.43
N VAL A 289 49.03 24.52 -10.01
CA VAL A 289 49.30 24.84 -11.41
C VAL A 289 50.64 25.55 -11.49
N LEU A 290 51.55 24.98 -12.28
CA LEU A 290 52.93 25.44 -12.44
C LEU A 290 53.11 25.96 -13.86
N ASN A 291 53.84 27.07 -14.01
CA ASN A 291 54.18 27.62 -15.32
C ASN A 291 55.63 27.26 -15.67
N LEU A 292 55.81 26.30 -16.58
CA LEU A 292 57.12 25.76 -16.98
C LEU A 292 57.99 26.82 -17.66
N LYS A 293 57.39 27.81 -18.32
CA LYS A 293 58.12 28.88 -19.01
C LYS A 293 58.89 29.78 -18.03
N LEU A 294 58.47 29.83 -16.76
CA LEU A 294 59.20 30.54 -15.70
C LEU A 294 60.54 29.88 -15.36
N LEU A 295 60.81 28.65 -15.81
CA LEU A 295 62.13 28.02 -15.62
C LEU A 295 63.20 28.63 -16.54
N GLU A 296 62.81 29.29 -17.63
CA GLU A 296 63.75 30.01 -18.51
C GLU A 296 64.44 31.18 -17.81
N SER A 297 63.83 31.73 -16.74
CA SER A 297 64.43 32.80 -15.94
C SER A 297 65.38 32.31 -14.84
N LEU A 298 65.63 31.00 -14.74
CA LEU A 298 66.62 30.45 -13.82
C LEU A 298 68.05 30.66 -14.39
N PRO A 299 68.92 31.43 -13.72
CA PRO A 299 70.25 31.73 -14.24
C PRO A 299 71.21 30.53 -14.08
N ALA A 300 71.57 29.91 -15.21
CA ALA A 300 72.46 28.74 -15.25
C ALA A 300 73.88 29.01 -14.72
N ASP A 301 74.34 30.27 -14.73
CA ASP A 301 75.66 30.66 -14.21
C ASP A 301 75.75 30.63 -12.67
N TYR A 302 74.60 30.67 -11.99
CA TYR A 302 74.50 30.75 -10.52
C TYR A 302 73.99 29.47 -9.88
N PHE A 303 73.12 28.72 -10.56
CA PHE A 303 72.52 27.51 -10.02
C PHE A 303 72.70 26.31 -10.94
N LYS A 304 73.20 25.21 -10.37
CA LYS A 304 73.21 23.90 -11.02
C LYS A 304 72.00 23.08 -10.57
N VAL A 305 71.29 22.52 -11.55
CA VAL A 305 70.16 21.58 -11.38
C VAL A 305 70.67 20.14 -11.60
N PRO A 306 70.09 19.11 -10.95
CA PRO A 306 70.44 17.71 -11.22
C PRO A 306 70.27 17.34 -12.70
N GLU A 307 71.33 16.82 -13.35
CA GLU A 307 71.37 16.56 -14.80
C GLU A 307 70.38 15.47 -15.25
N ASP A 308 70.11 14.47 -14.41
CA ASP A 308 69.09 13.42 -14.64
C ASP A 308 67.75 13.70 -13.91
N GLY A 309 67.56 14.95 -13.48
CA GLY A 309 66.41 15.41 -12.71
C GLY A 309 65.14 15.67 -13.53
N LEU A 310 64.04 15.88 -12.83
CA LEU A 310 62.76 16.31 -13.41
C LEU A 310 62.89 17.70 -14.06
N ILE A 311 63.57 18.64 -13.39
CA ILE A 311 63.71 20.03 -13.86
C ILE A 311 64.54 20.10 -15.14
N ALA A 312 65.66 19.37 -15.20
CA ALA A 312 66.50 19.31 -16.40
C ALA A 312 65.72 18.78 -17.62
N ARG A 313 64.86 17.78 -17.41
CA ARG A 313 63.98 17.24 -18.47
C ARG A 313 62.91 18.26 -18.90
N MET A 314 62.29 18.97 -17.97
CA MET A 314 61.31 20.01 -18.28
C MET A 314 61.91 21.19 -19.04
N ILE A 315 63.16 21.55 -18.76
CA ILE A 315 63.89 22.59 -19.52
C ILE A 315 64.20 22.10 -20.94
N SER A 316 64.61 20.84 -21.11
CA SER A 316 64.98 20.28 -22.41
C SER A 316 63.80 19.95 -23.32
N ASP A 317 62.67 19.50 -22.75
CA ASP A 317 61.47 19.09 -23.46
C ASP A 317 60.21 19.51 -22.68
N PRO A 318 59.87 20.80 -22.67
CA PRO A 318 58.70 21.31 -21.95
C PRO A 318 57.38 20.79 -22.53
N ALA A 319 57.34 20.46 -23.83
CA ALA A 319 56.13 20.00 -24.51
C ALA A 319 55.60 18.68 -23.94
N SER A 320 56.51 17.78 -23.52
CA SER A 320 56.15 16.49 -22.93
C SER A 320 55.45 16.57 -21.57
N PHE A 321 55.61 17.68 -20.84
CA PHE A 321 55.03 17.90 -19.51
C PHE A 321 53.91 18.95 -19.50
N SER A 322 53.85 19.81 -20.52
CA SER A 322 52.77 20.80 -20.67
C SER A 322 51.40 20.13 -20.87
N GLY A 323 50.34 20.77 -20.37
CA GLY A 323 48.96 20.34 -20.56
C GLY A 323 48.55 19.08 -19.79
N THR A 324 49.39 18.54 -18.89
CA THR A 324 49.13 17.27 -18.19
C THR A 324 49.31 17.36 -16.67
N ASP A 325 48.74 16.38 -15.95
CA ASP A 325 49.02 16.17 -14.53
C ASP A 325 50.26 15.29 -14.36
N ILE A 326 51.34 15.86 -13.85
CA ILE A 326 52.60 15.14 -13.64
C ILE A 326 52.66 14.42 -12.29
N THR A 327 51.66 14.56 -11.42
CA THR A 327 51.64 13.97 -10.06
C THR A 327 51.86 12.45 -10.10
N ARG A 328 51.18 11.77 -11.02
CA ARG A 328 51.34 10.31 -11.19
C ARG A 328 52.71 9.97 -11.79
N THR A 329 53.17 10.74 -12.77
CA THR A 329 54.45 10.52 -13.45
C THR A 329 55.63 10.68 -12.49
N VAL A 330 55.55 11.66 -11.58
CA VAL A 330 56.54 11.90 -10.52
C VAL A 330 56.52 10.78 -9.48
N SER A 331 55.34 10.37 -8.99
CA SER A 331 55.20 9.35 -7.95
C SER A 331 55.50 7.91 -8.41
N THR A 332 55.41 7.63 -9.71
CA THR A 332 55.66 6.28 -10.28
C THR A 332 57.06 6.11 -10.86
N ASN A 333 57.88 7.16 -10.89
CA ASN A 333 59.22 7.11 -11.46
C ASN A 333 60.19 6.27 -10.59
N VAL A 334 61.17 5.61 -11.22
CA VAL A 334 62.25 4.87 -10.54
C VAL A 334 63.09 5.76 -9.61
N ASN A 335 63.23 7.05 -9.94
CA ASN A 335 63.91 8.06 -9.13
C ASN A 335 62.93 8.89 -8.26
N THR A 336 61.91 8.24 -7.70
CA THR A 336 60.78 8.90 -6.99
C THR A 336 61.26 9.94 -5.97
N ASN A 337 62.24 9.58 -5.14
CA ASN A 337 62.75 10.45 -4.08
C ASN A 337 63.46 11.73 -4.61
N SER A 338 64.00 11.71 -5.83
CA SER A 338 64.62 12.89 -6.45
C SER A 338 63.56 13.74 -7.14
N TRP A 339 62.72 13.12 -7.97
CA TRP A 339 61.69 13.82 -8.74
C TRP A 339 60.62 14.43 -7.84
N GLU A 340 60.28 13.78 -6.73
CA GLU A 340 59.34 14.33 -5.75
C GLU A 340 59.90 15.57 -5.04
N LYS A 341 61.20 15.57 -4.70
CA LYS A 341 61.87 16.75 -4.12
C LYS A 341 61.92 17.91 -5.11
N GLU A 342 62.29 17.62 -6.36
CA GLU A 342 62.29 18.60 -7.45
C GLU A 342 60.88 19.16 -7.72
N ALA A 343 59.85 18.30 -7.78
CA ALA A 343 58.47 18.73 -7.98
C ALA A 343 57.92 19.57 -6.81
N ARG A 344 58.28 19.23 -5.56
CA ARG A 344 57.96 20.05 -4.39
C ARG A 344 58.66 21.41 -4.45
N CYS A 345 59.93 21.45 -4.87
CA CYS A 345 60.64 22.70 -5.10
C CYS A 345 59.94 23.55 -6.17
N LEU A 346 59.64 22.99 -7.35
CA LEU A 346 58.91 23.68 -8.42
C LEU A 346 57.57 24.24 -7.93
N SER A 347 56.82 23.46 -7.15
CA SER A 347 55.57 23.91 -6.55
C SER A 347 55.72 25.06 -5.56
N ALA A 348 56.91 25.29 -5.01
CA ALA A 348 57.19 26.38 -4.09
C ALA A 348 57.74 27.63 -4.79
N VAL A 349 58.19 27.53 -6.05
CA VAL A 349 58.86 28.65 -6.75
C VAL A 349 58.19 29.14 -8.03
N ILE A 350 57.51 28.26 -8.80
CA ILE A 350 56.90 28.60 -10.10
C ILE A 350 55.39 28.34 -10.14
N LYS A 351 54.76 28.26 -8.96
CA LYS A 351 53.31 28.08 -8.83
C LYS A 351 52.58 29.37 -9.17
N VAL A 352 51.62 29.28 -10.09
CA VAL A 352 50.80 30.41 -10.57
C VAL A 352 49.33 30.33 -10.15
N GLY A 353 48.89 29.20 -9.59
CA GLY A 353 47.53 29.02 -9.11
C GLY A 353 47.21 27.57 -8.74
N PHE A 354 45.92 27.26 -8.65
CA PHE A 354 45.39 25.97 -8.25
C PHE A 354 44.48 25.39 -9.33
N LEU A 355 44.39 24.07 -9.43
CA LEU A 355 43.44 23.40 -10.32
C LEU A 355 42.05 23.42 -9.68
N ASP A 356 41.00 23.76 -10.44
CA ASP A 356 39.63 23.62 -9.95
C ASP A 356 39.21 22.14 -9.95
N THR A 357 39.01 21.60 -8.75
CA THR A 357 38.58 20.21 -8.55
C THR A 357 37.39 20.16 -7.63
N ILE A 358 36.32 19.51 -8.08
CA ILE A 358 35.16 19.23 -7.25
C ILE A 358 35.59 18.29 -6.12
N SER A 359 35.27 18.64 -4.86
CA SER A 359 35.61 17.78 -3.74
C SER A 359 34.86 16.43 -3.83
N ILE A 360 35.47 15.37 -3.30
CA ILE A 360 34.84 14.04 -3.22
C ILE A 360 33.48 14.13 -2.49
N GLY A 361 33.39 15.04 -1.51
CA GLY A 361 32.17 15.32 -0.79
C GLY A 361 31.05 15.88 -1.65
N CYS A 362 31.34 16.91 -2.47
CA CYS A 362 30.34 17.49 -3.37
C CYS A 362 29.91 16.46 -4.44
N MET A 363 30.85 15.68 -4.99
CA MET A 363 30.52 14.59 -5.93
C MET A 363 29.61 13.53 -5.30
N ALA A 364 29.90 13.10 -4.08
CA ALA A 364 29.06 12.13 -3.37
C ALA A 364 27.65 12.66 -3.13
N SER A 365 27.52 13.95 -2.80
CA SER A 365 26.23 14.60 -2.64
C SER A 365 25.40 14.62 -3.91
N ASP A 366 26.01 14.97 -5.05
CA ASP A 366 25.31 14.99 -6.34
C ASP A 366 24.83 13.58 -6.73
N ILE A 367 25.67 12.56 -6.52
CA ILE A 367 25.30 11.16 -6.78
C ILE A 367 24.08 10.76 -5.94
N VAL A 368 24.10 11.01 -4.62
CA VAL A 368 22.98 10.67 -3.74
C VAL A 368 21.70 11.39 -4.16
N LEU A 369 21.80 12.68 -4.51
CA LEU A 369 20.66 13.47 -4.95
C LEU A 369 20.07 12.91 -6.25
N TYR A 370 20.88 12.67 -7.28
CA TYR A 370 20.39 12.14 -8.57
C TYR A 370 19.82 10.72 -8.45
N VAL A 371 20.45 9.85 -7.66
CA VAL A 371 19.93 8.50 -7.41
C VAL A 371 18.59 8.57 -6.69
N SER A 372 18.45 9.42 -5.66
CA SER A 372 17.19 9.59 -4.94
C SER A 372 16.08 10.12 -5.84
N LEU A 373 16.37 11.11 -6.69
CA LEU A 373 15.45 11.68 -7.66
C LEU A 373 14.98 10.61 -8.66
N ALA A 374 15.90 9.82 -9.21
CA ALA A 374 15.59 8.75 -10.16
C ALA A 374 14.68 7.68 -9.54
N VAL A 375 14.92 7.28 -8.29
CA VAL A 375 14.08 6.30 -7.58
C VAL A 375 12.69 6.86 -7.32
N ILE A 376 12.58 8.08 -6.78
CA ILE A 376 11.28 8.71 -6.47
C ILE A 376 10.46 8.88 -7.75
N LEU A 377 11.06 9.46 -8.79
CA LEU A 377 10.40 9.65 -10.08
C LEU A 377 10.02 8.31 -10.72
N GLY A 378 10.88 7.30 -10.62
CA GLY A 378 10.62 5.95 -11.11
C GLY A 378 9.38 5.31 -10.47
N VAL A 379 9.25 5.38 -9.14
CA VAL A 379 8.07 4.85 -8.43
C VAL A 379 6.80 5.59 -8.85
N ILE A 380 6.85 6.92 -9.00
CA ILE A 380 5.70 7.72 -9.42
C ILE A 380 5.29 7.38 -10.86
N ILE A 381 6.24 7.28 -11.79
CA ILE A 381 5.98 6.94 -13.19
C ILE A 381 5.41 5.52 -13.30
N ILE A 382 5.98 4.54 -12.59
CA ILE A 382 5.47 3.18 -12.60
C ILE A 382 4.03 3.14 -12.08
N LYS A 383 3.73 3.80 -10.96
CA LYS A 383 2.35 3.90 -10.43
C LYS A 383 1.41 4.55 -11.42
N PHE A 384 1.84 5.63 -12.09
CA PHE A 384 1.05 6.31 -13.11
C PHE A 384 0.75 5.41 -14.31
N ILE A 385 1.77 4.76 -14.88
CA ILE A 385 1.61 3.84 -16.01
C ILE A 385 0.68 2.68 -15.64
N LEU A 386 0.85 2.09 -14.46
CA LEU A 386 -0.02 1.02 -13.98
C LEU A 386 -1.47 1.48 -13.81
N ALA A 387 -1.69 2.67 -13.24
CA ALA A 387 -3.03 3.26 -13.13
C ALA A 387 -3.66 3.49 -14.51
N VAL A 388 -2.90 3.97 -15.49
CA VAL A 388 -3.35 4.12 -16.89
C VAL A 388 -3.69 2.75 -17.50
N ILE A 389 -2.87 1.72 -17.26
CA ILE A 389 -3.14 0.36 -17.75
C ILE A 389 -4.44 -0.18 -17.16
N PHE A 390 -4.65 -0.02 -15.85
CA PHE A 390 -5.88 -0.42 -15.21
C PHE A 390 -7.08 0.33 -15.79
N GLY A 391 -7.01 1.67 -15.84
CA GLY A 391 -8.07 2.52 -16.35
C GLY A 391 -8.44 2.24 -17.81
N TRP A 392 -7.45 2.08 -18.69
CA TRP A 392 -7.66 1.92 -20.14
C TRP A 392 -7.67 0.48 -20.66
N PHE A 393 -7.38 -0.55 -19.87
CA PHE A 393 -7.41 -1.92 -20.41
C PHE A 393 -8.11 -2.94 -19.53
N LEU A 394 -8.16 -2.72 -18.21
CA LEU A 394 -8.63 -3.70 -17.23
C LEU A 394 -10.00 -3.32 -16.65
N SER A 395 -10.17 -2.07 -16.23
CA SER A 395 -11.32 -1.54 -15.49
C SER A 395 -12.66 -1.86 -16.16
N TRP A 396 -12.75 -1.66 -17.48
CA TRP A 396 -13.98 -1.86 -18.25
C TRP A 396 -14.28 -3.33 -18.59
N LYS A 397 -13.30 -4.24 -18.42
CA LYS A 397 -13.53 -5.67 -18.62
C LYS A 397 -14.15 -6.30 -17.38
N LEU A 398 -13.94 -5.69 -16.22
CA LEU A 398 -14.50 -6.12 -14.95
C LEU A 398 -15.95 -5.63 -14.82
N GLY A 399 -16.90 -6.58 -14.78
CA GLY A 399 -18.30 -6.29 -14.51
C GLY A 399 -19.05 -5.54 -15.62
N ASN A 400 -18.70 -5.73 -16.91
CA ASN A 400 -19.42 -5.11 -18.03
C ASN A 400 -20.44 -6.09 -18.68
N PHE A 401 -21.63 -5.59 -18.98
CA PHE A 401 -22.75 -6.33 -19.57
C PHE A 401 -23.29 -5.75 -20.88
N LYS A 402 -23.23 -4.43 -21.08
CA LYS A 402 -24.07 -3.73 -22.07
C LYS A 402 -23.40 -2.58 -22.79
N GLU A 403 -22.23 -2.10 -22.34
CA GLU A 403 -21.50 -1.09 -23.09
C GLU A 403 -20.59 -1.81 -24.09
N ASP A 404 -20.96 -1.82 -25.39
CA ASP A 404 -20.28 -2.50 -26.54
C ASP A 404 -18.83 -2.02 -26.80
N GLY A 405 -18.03 -1.77 -25.77
CA GLY A 405 -16.71 -1.16 -25.88
C GLY A 405 -16.73 0.32 -26.31
N SER A 406 -17.90 0.90 -26.63
CA SER A 406 -18.01 2.30 -27.05
C SER A 406 -17.80 3.24 -25.87
N TYR A 407 -16.80 4.13 -26.00
CA TYR A 407 -16.50 5.19 -25.05
C TYR A 407 -17.73 6.06 -24.73
N SER A 408 -18.56 6.38 -25.73
CA SER A 408 -19.76 7.21 -25.56
C SER A 408 -20.80 6.59 -24.62
N ALA A 409 -20.97 5.27 -24.67
CA ALA A 409 -21.91 4.57 -23.80
C ALA A 409 -21.47 4.59 -22.33
N ARG A 410 -20.14 4.50 -22.09
CA ARG A 410 -19.57 4.56 -20.74
C ARG A 410 -19.70 5.95 -20.14
N MET A 411 -19.34 6.99 -20.90
CA MET A 411 -19.51 8.38 -20.45
C MET A 411 -20.98 8.70 -20.14
N LYS A 412 -21.91 8.17 -20.94
CA LYS A 412 -23.34 8.33 -20.68
C LYS A 412 -23.75 7.66 -19.36
N ARG A 413 -23.31 6.42 -19.11
CA ARG A 413 -23.60 5.70 -17.86
C ARG A 413 -22.98 6.40 -16.64
N GLU A 414 -21.74 6.88 -16.75
CA GLU A 414 -21.10 7.63 -15.67
C GLU A 414 -21.89 8.89 -15.32
N ALA A 415 -22.36 9.63 -16.33
CA ALA A 415 -23.24 10.78 -16.12
C ALA A 415 -24.60 10.39 -15.51
N GLU A 416 -25.18 9.24 -15.89
CA GLU A 416 -26.41 8.71 -15.28
C GLU A 416 -26.20 8.34 -13.79
N ILE A 417 -25.04 7.78 -13.43
CA ILE A 417 -24.68 7.47 -12.05
C ILE A 417 -24.46 8.76 -11.24
N GLU A 418 -23.79 9.75 -11.82
CA GLU A 418 -23.56 11.05 -11.16
C GLU A 418 -24.88 11.78 -10.90
N HIS A 419 -25.74 11.86 -11.92
CA HIS A 419 -27.08 12.45 -11.76
C HIS A 419 -27.92 11.68 -10.73
N TRP A 420 -27.83 10.34 -10.71
CA TRP A 420 -28.51 9.53 -9.69
C TRP A 420 -27.98 9.77 -8.28
N ALA A 421 -26.67 9.90 -8.12
CA ALA A 421 -26.02 10.16 -6.84
C ALA A 421 -26.37 11.54 -6.28
N GLU A 422 -26.52 12.55 -7.13
CA GLU A 422 -26.99 13.90 -6.74
C GLU A 422 -28.47 13.88 -6.32
N SER A 423 -29.29 13.01 -6.93
CA SER A 423 -30.69 12.83 -6.57
C SER A 423 -30.86 11.85 -5.39
N MET A 424 -30.66 12.32 -4.16
CA MET A 424 -30.77 11.48 -2.94
C MET A 424 -32.09 10.66 -2.88
N GLN A 425 -33.20 11.19 -3.42
CA GLN A 425 -34.54 10.59 -3.38
C GLN A 425 -35.03 9.95 -4.69
N ALA A 426 -34.31 10.00 -5.81
CA ALA A 426 -34.85 9.46 -7.07
C ALA A 426 -34.79 7.92 -7.09
N SER A 427 -35.95 7.28 -7.21
CA SER A 427 -36.08 5.88 -7.61
C SER A 427 -35.88 5.79 -9.13
N VAL A 428 -34.93 4.97 -9.58
CA VAL A 428 -34.72 4.74 -11.02
C VAL A 428 -35.69 3.66 -11.47
N SER A 429 -36.45 3.94 -12.54
CA SER A 429 -37.20 2.90 -13.26
C SER A 429 -36.24 1.88 -13.83
N ALA A 430 -36.28 0.65 -13.31
CA ALA A 430 -35.48 -0.46 -13.82
C ALA A 430 -35.70 -0.60 -15.34
N HIS A 431 -34.63 -0.42 -16.13
CA HIS A 431 -34.70 -0.67 -17.57
C HIS A 431 -35.10 -2.13 -17.81
N LYS A 432 -36.27 -2.34 -18.44
CA LYS A 432 -36.68 -3.65 -18.96
C LYS A 432 -35.50 -4.26 -19.71
N SER A 433 -35.07 -5.45 -19.30
CA SER A 433 -34.21 -6.29 -20.12
C SER A 433 -34.97 -6.64 -21.40
N GLN A 434 -34.87 -5.81 -22.44
CA GLN A 434 -35.28 -6.22 -23.76
C GLN A 434 -34.38 -7.37 -24.17
N SER A 435 -34.96 -8.56 -24.22
CA SER A 435 -34.37 -9.75 -24.85
C SER A 435 -34.12 -9.44 -26.32
N TYR A 436 -32.99 -8.83 -26.64
CA TYR A 436 -32.53 -8.67 -28.00
C TYR A 436 -31.86 -9.97 -28.44
N SER A 437 -32.55 -10.70 -29.32
CA SER A 437 -31.98 -11.81 -30.06
C SER A 437 -30.65 -11.37 -30.71
N ALA A 438 -29.57 -12.01 -30.29
CA ALA A 438 -28.22 -11.68 -30.75
C ALA A 438 -28.10 -11.89 -32.26
N LYS A 439 -28.08 -10.82 -33.04
CA LYS A 439 -27.65 -10.86 -34.45
C LYS A 439 -26.15 -11.15 -34.47
N LYS A 440 -25.79 -12.42 -34.73
CA LYS A 440 -24.41 -12.86 -34.97
C LYS A 440 -23.78 -12.02 -36.11
N LYS A 441 -22.88 -11.09 -35.77
CA LYS A 441 -21.93 -10.54 -36.75
C LYS A 441 -20.86 -11.60 -37.01
N LYS A 442 -20.68 -12.00 -38.28
CA LYS A 442 -19.62 -12.91 -38.70
C LYS A 442 -18.28 -12.18 -38.63
N SER A 443 -17.38 -12.64 -37.75
CA SER A 443 -15.96 -12.28 -37.77
C SER A 443 -15.28 -12.98 -38.94
N LEU A 444 -14.49 -12.24 -39.73
CA LEU A 444 -13.73 -12.73 -40.89
C LEU A 444 -12.40 -13.43 -40.52
N PHE A 445 -12.06 -13.53 -39.24
CA PHE A 445 -10.85 -14.21 -38.78
C PHE A 445 -11.14 -15.20 -37.63
N PRO A 446 -10.50 -16.38 -37.63
CA PRO A 446 -10.64 -17.35 -36.55
C PRO A 446 -9.97 -16.82 -35.29
N GLN A 447 -10.77 -16.48 -34.29
CA GLN A 447 -10.32 -16.20 -32.92
C GLN A 447 -10.37 -17.51 -32.11
N THR A 448 -9.36 -18.36 -32.29
CA THR A 448 -9.09 -19.45 -31.34
C THR A 448 -7.59 -19.46 -31.04
N SER A 449 -7.25 -19.01 -29.83
CA SER A 449 -5.94 -19.25 -29.23
C SER A 449 -5.81 -20.71 -28.84
N ARG A 450 -4.64 -21.32 -29.07
CA ARG A 450 -4.31 -22.71 -28.72
C ARG A 450 -4.20 -22.97 -27.21
N PHE A 451 -4.56 -21.99 -26.37
CA PHE A 451 -4.49 -22.03 -24.90
C PHE A 451 -5.82 -21.81 -24.17
N THR A 452 -6.96 -21.77 -24.88
CA THR A 452 -8.26 -21.64 -24.22
C THR A 452 -8.76 -23.01 -23.74
N GLN A 453 -8.71 -23.23 -22.43
CA GLN A 453 -9.34 -24.38 -21.77
C GLN A 453 -10.87 -24.32 -21.95
N PRO A 454 -11.56 -25.44 -22.24
CA PRO A 454 -13.01 -25.47 -22.32
C PRO A 454 -13.64 -25.21 -20.94
N ILE A 455 -14.76 -24.47 -20.98
CA ILE A 455 -15.63 -24.17 -19.84
C ILE A 455 -16.04 -25.47 -19.16
N HIS A 456 -15.79 -25.56 -17.85
CA HIS A 456 -16.20 -26.70 -17.05
C HIS A 456 -17.74 -26.76 -16.98
N GLY A 457 -18.32 -27.89 -17.42
CA GLY A 457 -19.76 -28.16 -17.31
C GLY A 457 -20.46 -28.71 -18.56
N SER A 458 -19.81 -28.84 -19.72
CA SER A 458 -20.42 -29.47 -20.90
C SER A 458 -19.79 -30.85 -21.20
N THR A 459 -20.38 -31.91 -20.66
CA THR A 459 -20.13 -33.27 -21.14
C THR A 459 -21.24 -33.69 -22.08
N ARG A 460 -21.08 -33.42 -23.38
CA ARG A 460 -21.67 -34.24 -24.46
C ARG A 460 -20.76 -34.21 -25.69
N PHE A 461 -19.92 -35.23 -25.81
CA PHE A 461 -19.47 -35.73 -27.10
C PHE A 461 -20.41 -36.89 -27.45
N ASP A 462 -21.24 -36.71 -28.47
CA ASP A 462 -21.68 -37.82 -29.31
C ASP A 462 -21.48 -37.38 -30.76
N GLY A 463 -20.61 -38.13 -31.45
CA GLY A 463 -20.31 -37.94 -32.85
C GLY A 463 -21.18 -38.83 -33.73
N SER A 464 -21.62 -38.25 -34.84
CA SER A 464 -21.81 -38.92 -36.14
C SER A 464 -21.85 -37.79 -37.17
N GLY A 465 -20.81 -37.59 -37.99
CA GLY A 465 -20.74 -38.10 -39.36
C GLY A 465 -21.72 -37.32 -40.26
N SER A 466 -21.37 -36.63 -41.34
CA SER A 466 -20.19 -36.59 -42.20
C SER A 466 -20.24 -35.34 -43.08
N THR A 467 -19.07 -34.91 -43.55
CA THR A 467 -18.79 -34.10 -44.76
C THR A 467 -19.84 -34.19 -45.88
N ILE A 468 -20.11 -33.06 -46.58
CA ILE A 468 -20.07 -32.89 -48.07
C ILE A 468 -20.82 -31.60 -48.53
N TRP A 469 -20.05 -30.71 -49.17
CA TRP A 469 -20.38 -29.73 -50.24
C TRP A 469 -21.13 -28.40 -50.02
N ARG A 470 -20.58 -27.41 -50.74
CA ARG A 470 -21.04 -26.04 -51.01
C ARG A 470 -22.29 -26.02 -51.89
N SER A 471 -23.19 -25.04 -51.70
CA SER A 471 -23.45 -23.94 -52.65
C SER A 471 -24.62 -23.03 -52.22
N PRO A 472 -24.70 -21.79 -52.74
CA PRO A 472 -25.52 -20.69 -52.22
C PRO A 472 -26.79 -20.43 -53.03
N GLY A 473 -27.70 -19.64 -52.45
CA GLY A 473 -28.94 -19.15 -53.08
C GLY A 473 -30.15 -19.61 -52.25
N SER A 474 -31.19 -18.84 -52.01
CA SER A 474 -31.62 -17.54 -52.51
C SER A 474 -32.74 -17.06 -51.57
N THR A 475 -32.91 -15.74 -51.47
CA THR A 475 -34.18 -15.00 -51.34
C THR A 475 -35.44 -15.78 -50.94
N LEU A 476 -36.22 -15.28 -49.98
CA LEU A 476 -37.36 -14.37 -50.25
C LEU A 476 -38.27 -14.22 -49.01
N GLU A 477 -38.67 -12.96 -48.79
CA GLU A 477 -39.87 -12.40 -48.17
C GLU A 477 -40.67 -13.21 -47.11
N GLY A 478 -40.72 -12.61 -45.91
CA GLY A 478 -41.90 -11.84 -45.46
C GLY A 478 -43.26 -12.54 -45.44
N TYR A 479 -43.88 -12.60 -44.26
CA TYR A 479 -45.15 -11.90 -43.96
C TYR A 479 -45.64 -12.22 -42.53
N MET A 480 -46.43 -11.27 -41.99
CA MET A 480 -47.38 -11.37 -40.86
C MET A 480 -46.80 -11.34 -39.42
N ALA A 481 -47.46 -10.75 -38.44
CA ALA A 481 -48.61 -9.84 -38.37
C ALA A 481 -48.63 -9.25 -36.95
N ARG A 482 -49.15 -8.03 -36.80
CA ARG A 482 -49.57 -7.48 -35.51
C ARG A 482 -50.82 -8.22 -35.03
N GLN A 483 -50.86 -8.63 -33.77
CA GLN A 483 -52.11 -8.62 -33.00
C GLN A 483 -51.86 -8.53 -31.49
N THR A 484 -52.82 -7.91 -30.86
CA THR A 484 -52.95 -7.33 -29.52
C THR A 484 -53.43 -8.36 -28.48
N ASP A 485 -53.14 -8.04 -27.22
CA ASP A 485 -53.75 -8.44 -25.94
C ASP A 485 -54.82 -9.54 -25.91
N SER A 486 -54.64 -10.53 -25.05
CA SER A 486 -55.60 -10.86 -23.98
C SER A 486 -55.15 -12.03 -23.10
N THR A 487 -55.56 -11.93 -21.84
CA THR A 487 -55.54 -12.91 -20.78
C THR A 487 -56.24 -14.22 -21.15
N SER A 488 -55.64 -15.37 -20.81
CA SER A 488 -56.39 -16.55 -20.34
C SER A 488 -55.47 -17.64 -19.79
N ASN A 489 -55.93 -18.23 -18.69
CA ASN A 489 -55.49 -19.52 -18.16
C ASN A 489 -55.72 -20.62 -19.20
N ALA A 490 -54.69 -21.41 -19.51
CA ALA A 490 -54.87 -22.73 -20.10
C ALA A 490 -53.67 -23.63 -19.77
N SER A 491 -53.96 -24.68 -19.00
CA SER A 491 -53.12 -25.85 -18.78
C SER A 491 -53.00 -26.68 -20.06
N LEU A 492 -51.78 -27.01 -20.49
CA LEU A 492 -51.52 -28.07 -21.46
C LEU A 492 -50.33 -28.93 -21.01
N ILE A 493 -50.65 -30.19 -20.70
CA ILE A 493 -49.75 -31.29 -20.39
C ILE A 493 -49.21 -31.85 -21.72
N TYR A 494 -47.90 -31.99 -21.87
CA TYR A 494 -47.31 -32.92 -22.85
C TYR A 494 -46.15 -33.70 -22.23
N ARG A 495 -46.23 -35.02 -22.40
CA ARG A 495 -45.32 -36.04 -21.86
C ARG A 495 -44.01 -36.12 -22.65
N THR A 496 -42.93 -36.35 -21.92
CA THR A 496 -41.56 -36.72 -22.32
C THR A 496 -41.46 -38.04 -23.11
N PRO A 497 -40.29 -38.29 -23.74
CA PRO A 497 -39.65 -39.59 -23.67
C PRO A 497 -38.26 -39.52 -22.99
N SER A 498 -38.02 -40.50 -22.13
CA SER A 498 -36.85 -40.70 -21.28
C SER A 498 -35.79 -41.60 -21.91
N SER A 499 -34.50 -41.27 -21.73
CA SER A 499 -33.34 -42.19 -21.72
C SER A 499 -32.14 -41.40 -21.14
N GLY A 500 -31.33 -41.79 -20.15
CA GLY A 500 -31.29 -42.90 -19.21
C GLY A 500 -29.99 -42.77 -18.36
N ALA A 501 -30.14 -42.47 -17.06
CA ALA A 501 -29.38 -42.95 -15.87
C ALA A 501 -27.85 -42.64 -15.76
N THR A 502 -27.20 -42.36 -14.61
CA THR A 502 -27.46 -42.54 -13.16
C THR A 502 -26.53 -41.61 -12.34
N ARG A 503 -27.05 -40.89 -11.31
CA ARG A 503 -26.32 -40.66 -10.04
C ARG A 503 -27.30 -40.23 -8.93
N LEU A 504 -27.26 -41.02 -7.86
CA LEU A 504 -28.03 -41.00 -6.60
C LEU A 504 -28.61 -39.64 -6.15
N GLN A 505 -29.94 -39.55 -6.19
CA GLN A 505 -30.71 -38.51 -5.53
C GLN A 505 -31.77 -39.23 -4.68
N SER A 506 -31.60 -39.20 -3.36
CA SER A 506 -32.64 -39.56 -2.40
C SER A 506 -33.53 -38.34 -2.21
N THR A 507 -34.48 -38.17 -3.11
CA THR A 507 -35.65 -37.31 -2.92
C THR A 507 -36.84 -38.09 -3.43
N GLU A 508 -37.58 -38.67 -2.51
CA GLU A 508 -38.92 -39.20 -2.75
C GLU A 508 -39.83 -38.02 -3.10
N GLU A 509 -40.07 -37.79 -4.39
CA GLU A 509 -41.20 -36.97 -4.85
C GLU A 509 -42.44 -37.86 -4.91
N SER A 510 -43.32 -37.73 -3.92
CA SER A 510 -44.65 -38.31 -3.96
C SER A 510 -45.56 -37.46 -4.85
N SER A 511 -45.77 -37.90 -6.09
CA SER A 511 -46.84 -37.43 -6.97
C SER A 511 -48.19 -37.99 -6.49
N ILE A 512 -49.12 -37.13 -6.06
CA ILE A 512 -50.50 -37.53 -5.78
C ILE A 512 -51.31 -37.36 -7.06
N THR A 513 -51.55 -38.47 -7.76
CA THR A 513 -52.68 -38.60 -8.68
C THR A 513 -53.93 -38.90 -7.87
N SER A 514 -55.00 -38.15 -8.13
CA SER A 514 -56.31 -38.34 -7.54
C SER A 514 -56.91 -39.69 -7.94
N SER A 515 -56.85 -40.66 -7.03
CA SER A 515 -57.81 -41.76 -6.94
C SER A 515 -58.25 -41.82 -5.47
N GLY A 516 -59.53 -41.56 -5.24
CA GLY A 516 -60.09 -41.34 -3.90
C GLY A 516 -59.80 -42.48 -2.94
N ILE A 517 -58.94 -42.20 -1.95
CA ILE A 517 -58.86 -42.87 -0.65
C ILE A 517 -58.36 -41.79 0.34
N ASP A 518 -59.14 -41.52 1.38
CA ASP A 518 -58.80 -40.64 2.51
C ASP A 518 -57.58 -41.18 3.29
N HIS A 519 -56.37 -40.84 2.83
CA HIS A 519 -55.16 -40.99 3.62
C HIS A 519 -54.46 -39.64 3.75
N SER A 520 -54.54 -39.08 4.95
CA SER A 520 -53.79 -37.90 5.39
C SER A 520 -52.29 -38.13 5.17
N LEU A 521 -51.72 -37.49 4.16
CA LEU A 521 -50.27 -37.45 3.98
C LEU A 521 -49.63 -36.87 5.25
N PRO A 522 -48.43 -37.35 5.65
CA PRO A 522 -47.72 -36.79 6.78
C PRO A 522 -47.40 -35.32 6.49
N THR A 523 -48.07 -34.42 7.20
CA THR A 523 -47.82 -32.98 7.13
C THR A 523 -46.37 -32.73 7.51
N CYS A 524 -45.60 -32.10 6.61
CA CYS A 524 -44.22 -31.72 6.89
C CYS A 524 -44.17 -30.90 8.21
N PRO A 525 -43.33 -31.26 9.19
CA PRO A 525 -43.29 -30.57 10.49
C PRO A 525 -42.84 -29.11 10.37
N LEU A 526 -42.18 -28.75 9.27
CA LEU A 526 -41.73 -27.39 8.97
C LEU A 526 -42.20 -27.01 7.56
N PRO A 527 -43.47 -26.57 7.39
CA PRO A 527 -43.97 -26.16 6.09
C PRO A 527 -43.21 -24.94 5.58
N LEU A 528 -42.98 -24.94 4.27
CA LEU A 528 -42.50 -23.77 3.54
C LEU A 528 -43.54 -22.65 3.61
N SER A 529 -43.07 -21.41 3.53
CA SER A 529 -43.96 -20.26 3.41
C SER A 529 -44.79 -20.37 2.13
N PRO A 530 -46.08 -20.00 2.15
CA PRO A 530 -46.89 -19.96 0.92
C PRO A 530 -46.38 -18.93 -0.09
N TYR A 531 -45.49 -18.03 0.33
CA TYR A 531 -44.95 -16.96 -0.50
C TYR A 531 -43.52 -17.21 -1.00
N VAL A 532 -43.02 -18.46 -0.90
CA VAL A 532 -41.70 -18.84 -1.45
C VAL A 532 -41.65 -18.54 -2.95
N LEU A 533 -40.54 -17.94 -3.40
CA LEU A 533 -40.31 -17.65 -4.81
C LEU A 533 -39.95 -18.93 -5.58
N HIS A 534 -40.58 -19.12 -6.74
CA HIS A 534 -40.21 -20.21 -7.63
C HIS A 534 -38.79 -20.03 -8.17
N GLN A 535 -38.02 -21.12 -8.14
CA GLN A 535 -36.68 -21.13 -8.69
C GLN A 535 -36.75 -21.20 -10.22
N PRO A 536 -36.04 -20.32 -10.94
CA PRO A 536 -35.95 -20.41 -12.39
C PRO A 536 -35.22 -21.69 -12.81
N LEU A 537 -35.45 -22.12 -14.06
CA LEU A 537 -34.73 -23.26 -14.65
C LEU A 537 -33.22 -22.99 -14.68
N ALA A 538 -32.40 -24.03 -14.60
CA ALA A 538 -30.94 -23.91 -14.63
C ALA A 538 -30.39 -23.25 -15.91
N GLU A 539 -31.15 -23.28 -17.02
CA GLU A 539 -30.81 -22.62 -18.29
C GLU A 539 -31.11 -21.11 -18.30
N TYR A 540 -31.73 -20.57 -17.25
CA TYR A 540 -32.04 -19.16 -17.12
C TYR A 540 -30.78 -18.35 -16.81
N ILE A 541 -30.19 -17.76 -17.86
CA ILE A 541 -28.93 -17.03 -17.83
C ILE A 541 -29.17 -15.58 -18.30
N PRO A 542 -29.86 -14.73 -17.50
CA PRO A 542 -30.31 -13.40 -17.94
C PRO A 542 -29.17 -12.42 -18.25
N PHE A 543 -27.99 -12.63 -17.66
CA PHE A 543 -26.83 -11.75 -17.79
C PHE A 543 -25.64 -12.38 -18.54
N GLY A 544 -25.85 -13.54 -19.18
CA GLY A 544 -24.77 -14.29 -19.84
C GLY A 544 -23.85 -15.08 -18.89
N TYR A 545 -24.24 -15.24 -17.62
CA TYR A 545 -23.61 -16.16 -16.66
C TYR A 545 -24.69 -16.84 -15.78
N PRO A 546 -24.44 -18.05 -15.24
CA PRO A 546 -25.39 -18.75 -14.37
C PRO A 546 -25.56 -18.01 -13.04
N LEU A 547 -26.78 -17.92 -12.55
CA LEU A 547 -27.07 -17.25 -11.28
C LEU A 547 -26.40 -17.99 -10.11
N ALA A 548 -25.81 -17.23 -9.20
CA ALA A 548 -25.29 -17.72 -7.92
C ALA A 548 -26.18 -17.22 -6.77
N HIS A 549 -26.52 -18.11 -5.84
CA HIS A 549 -27.27 -17.75 -4.63
C HIS A 549 -26.42 -16.84 -3.74
N THR A 550 -26.96 -15.65 -3.45
CA THR A 550 -26.25 -14.56 -2.78
C THR A 550 -26.98 -14.12 -1.51
N ILE A 551 -26.25 -14.05 -0.40
CA ILE A 551 -26.73 -13.43 0.84
C ILE A 551 -26.33 -11.95 0.82
N CYS A 552 -27.28 -11.04 0.98
CA CYS A 552 -27.04 -9.61 1.16
C CYS A 552 -27.06 -9.30 2.66
N LEU A 553 -25.88 -9.31 3.29
CA LEU A 553 -25.69 -9.02 4.71
C LEU A 553 -25.65 -7.50 4.93
N VAL A 554 -26.57 -7.01 5.77
CA VAL A 554 -26.59 -5.63 6.28
C VAL A 554 -26.47 -5.68 7.80
N THR A 555 -25.43 -5.06 8.34
CA THR A 555 -25.26 -4.94 9.79
C THR A 555 -25.71 -3.58 10.27
N CYS A 556 -26.57 -3.55 11.27
CA CYS A 556 -27.09 -2.30 11.85
C CYS A 556 -26.68 -2.20 13.32
N TYR A 557 -26.38 -1.00 13.78
CA TYR A 557 -26.12 -0.68 15.19
C TYR A 557 -27.10 0.36 15.71
N SER A 558 -27.06 1.58 15.17
CA SER A 558 -27.85 2.71 15.66
C SER A 558 -28.37 3.60 14.54
N GLU A 559 -28.41 3.10 13.31
CA GLU A 559 -28.87 3.81 12.14
C GLU A 559 -30.40 4.02 12.20
N GLY A 560 -30.85 5.12 11.59
CA GLY A 560 -32.25 5.53 11.55
C GLY A 560 -33.04 4.86 10.43
N GLU A 561 -34.37 5.02 10.47
CA GLU A 561 -35.28 4.37 9.51
C GLU A 561 -34.97 4.76 8.07
N GLU A 562 -34.71 6.04 7.80
CA GLU A 562 -34.44 6.56 6.44
C GLU A 562 -33.19 5.92 5.82
N SER A 563 -32.09 5.85 6.58
CA SER A 563 -30.83 5.26 6.12
C SER A 563 -30.96 3.77 5.83
N ILE A 564 -31.54 3.01 6.77
CA ILE A 564 -31.72 1.56 6.62
C ILE A 564 -32.65 1.29 5.44
N ARG A 565 -33.77 2.02 5.35
CA ARG A 565 -34.73 1.86 4.26
C ARG A 565 -34.09 2.16 2.90
N THR A 566 -33.30 3.22 2.79
CA THR A 566 -32.56 3.54 1.55
C THR A 566 -31.67 2.39 1.10
N THR A 567 -30.92 1.80 2.04
CA THR A 567 -30.06 0.64 1.79
C THR A 567 -30.86 -0.58 1.37
N LEU A 568 -31.87 -0.97 2.15
CA LEU A 568 -32.68 -2.17 1.87
C LEU A 568 -33.51 -2.04 0.59
N ASP A 569 -34.08 -0.86 0.30
CA ASP A 569 -34.80 -0.60 -0.96
C ASP A 569 -33.85 -0.69 -2.16
N SER A 570 -32.63 -0.15 -2.07
CA SER A 570 -31.65 -0.24 -3.16
C SER A 570 -31.22 -1.67 -3.46
N ILE A 571 -31.06 -2.51 -2.42
CA ILE A 571 -30.79 -3.93 -2.58
C ILE A 571 -32.03 -4.61 -3.17
N ALA A 572 -33.22 -4.41 -2.60
CA ALA A 572 -34.44 -5.12 -2.99
C ALA A 572 -34.93 -4.75 -4.41
N THR A 573 -34.57 -3.57 -4.93
CA THR A 573 -34.90 -3.11 -6.29
C THR A 573 -33.78 -3.33 -7.33
N SER A 574 -32.64 -3.90 -6.93
CA SER A 574 -31.55 -4.21 -7.86
C SER A 574 -31.99 -5.21 -8.95
N ASP A 575 -31.31 -5.19 -10.09
CA ASP A 575 -31.66 -5.97 -11.28
C ASP A 575 -31.49 -7.49 -11.15
N TYR A 576 -30.77 -7.95 -10.13
CA TYR A 576 -30.50 -9.37 -9.91
C TYR A 576 -31.75 -10.12 -9.38
N PRO A 577 -32.07 -11.35 -9.82
CA PRO A 577 -33.33 -12.02 -9.44
C PRO A 577 -33.52 -12.28 -7.93
N ASN A 578 -34.68 -11.92 -7.37
CA ASN A 578 -35.01 -12.17 -5.95
C ASN A 578 -35.03 -13.64 -5.55
N SER A 579 -35.25 -14.56 -6.49
CA SER A 579 -35.19 -16.01 -6.24
C SER A 579 -33.80 -16.49 -5.80
N HIS A 580 -32.75 -15.73 -6.13
CA HIS A 580 -31.35 -16.04 -5.84
C HIS A 580 -30.74 -15.10 -4.78
N ARG A 581 -31.57 -14.29 -4.11
CA ARG A 581 -31.11 -13.35 -3.09
C ARG A 581 -31.79 -13.62 -1.77
N LEU A 582 -31.05 -13.41 -0.68
CA LEU A 582 -31.58 -13.39 0.67
C LEU A 582 -31.10 -12.12 1.35
N LEU A 583 -32.04 -11.30 1.83
CA LEU A 583 -31.71 -10.13 2.63
C LEU A 583 -31.51 -10.58 4.08
N LEU A 584 -30.29 -10.44 4.61
CA LEU A 584 -29.95 -10.79 5.97
C LEU A 584 -29.57 -9.52 6.73
N VAL A 585 -30.43 -9.08 7.64
CA VAL A 585 -30.20 -7.93 8.50
C VAL A 585 -29.81 -8.40 9.88
N ILE A 586 -28.69 -7.91 10.44
CA ILE A 586 -28.25 -8.24 11.79
C ILE A 586 -28.14 -6.96 12.62
N CYS A 587 -29.00 -6.82 13.63
CA CYS A 587 -28.98 -5.68 14.55
C CYS A 587 -28.09 -5.98 15.77
N ASP A 588 -27.07 -5.16 15.98
CA ASP A 588 -26.06 -5.30 17.04
C ASP A 588 -26.50 -4.68 18.37
N GLY A 589 -27.44 -5.35 19.02
CA GLY A 589 -28.00 -4.95 20.31
C GLY A 589 -29.36 -4.27 20.19
N LEU A 590 -30.00 -4.05 21.34
CA LEU A 590 -31.23 -3.27 21.45
C LEU A 590 -30.88 -1.79 21.65
N ILE A 591 -30.56 -1.11 20.55
CA ILE A 591 -30.05 0.26 20.55
C ILE A 591 -31.03 1.18 19.83
N THR A 592 -31.20 2.40 20.37
CA THR A 592 -31.99 3.47 19.76
C THR A 592 -31.02 4.55 19.27
N GLY A 593 -31.13 4.91 17.99
CA GLY A 593 -30.35 5.96 17.36
C GLY A 593 -30.65 7.34 17.94
N SER A 594 -29.72 8.27 17.80
CA SER A 594 -29.94 9.65 18.24
C SER A 594 -31.02 10.31 17.38
N GLY A 595 -32.10 10.80 18.00
CA GLY A 595 -33.22 11.42 17.30
C GLY A 595 -34.30 10.45 16.81
N GLU A 596 -34.12 9.13 17.03
CA GLU A 596 -35.09 8.11 16.65
C GLU A 596 -36.06 7.78 17.79
N ALA A 597 -37.33 7.58 17.46
CA ALA A 597 -38.36 7.20 18.44
C ALA A 597 -38.41 5.68 18.72
N LYS A 598 -37.92 4.88 17.76
CA LYS A 598 -37.91 3.41 17.82
C LYS A 598 -36.47 2.91 17.85
N SER A 599 -36.26 1.76 18.47
CA SER A 599 -34.96 1.09 18.41
C SER A 599 -34.67 0.59 16.99
N THR A 600 -33.39 0.50 16.61
CA THR A 600 -32.96 -0.02 15.30
C THR A 600 -33.53 -1.41 14.98
N PRO A 601 -33.61 -2.36 15.94
CA PRO A 601 -34.34 -3.62 15.74
C PRO A 601 -35.83 -3.46 15.42
N GLU A 602 -36.55 -2.59 16.14
CA GLU A 602 -37.99 -2.34 15.88
C GLU A 602 -38.21 -1.72 14.51
N ILE A 603 -37.32 -0.82 14.10
CA ILE A 603 -37.29 -0.23 12.76
C ILE A 603 -37.15 -1.35 11.72
N CYS A 604 -36.15 -2.23 11.85
CA CYS A 604 -35.92 -3.34 10.91
C CYS A 604 -37.11 -4.32 10.85
N ILE A 605 -37.69 -4.67 12.00
CA ILE A 605 -38.87 -5.55 12.07
C ILE A 605 -40.10 -4.89 11.43
N SER A 606 -40.27 -3.56 11.57
CA SER A 606 -41.37 -2.83 10.94
C SER A 606 -41.30 -2.80 9.41
N MET A 607 -40.11 -3.06 8.85
CA MET A 607 -39.87 -3.25 7.41
C MET A 607 -40.05 -4.70 6.95
N MET A 608 -40.61 -5.57 7.79
CA MET A 608 -40.95 -6.95 7.41
C MET A 608 -42.47 -7.14 7.28
N CYS A 609 -42.87 -8.07 6.42
CA CYS A 609 -44.23 -8.57 6.28
C CYS A 609 -44.24 -10.11 6.17
N ASP A 610 -45.43 -10.71 6.30
CA ASP A 610 -45.65 -12.14 6.11
C ASP A 610 -44.67 -13.03 6.93
N LEU A 611 -44.52 -12.70 8.21
CA LEU A 611 -43.62 -13.40 9.12
C LEU A 611 -44.06 -14.84 9.34
N LEU A 612 -43.09 -15.78 9.35
CA LEU A 612 -43.33 -17.20 9.68
C LEU A 612 -43.87 -17.40 11.09
N VAL A 613 -43.39 -16.57 12.02
CA VAL A 613 -43.81 -16.51 13.41
C VAL A 613 -44.10 -15.05 13.72
N ALA A 614 -45.27 -14.76 14.29
CA ALA A 614 -45.63 -13.39 14.68
C ALA A 614 -44.54 -12.79 15.59
N ALA A 615 -44.21 -11.51 15.38
CA ALA A 615 -43.04 -10.87 15.99
C ALA A 615 -43.03 -10.95 17.53
N ASP A 616 -44.19 -10.88 18.16
CA ASP A 616 -44.40 -11.02 19.61
C ASP A 616 -44.09 -12.43 20.15
N LYS A 617 -44.20 -13.45 19.29
CA LYS A 617 -43.99 -14.87 19.65
C LYS A 617 -42.57 -15.37 19.40
N VAL A 618 -41.72 -14.56 18.76
CA VAL A 618 -40.33 -14.94 18.46
C VAL A 618 -39.50 -15.02 19.75
N GLN A 619 -39.00 -16.22 20.02
CA GLN A 619 -38.21 -16.52 21.22
C GLN A 619 -36.72 -16.17 21.02
N PRO A 620 -36.04 -15.72 22.09
CA PRO A 620 -34.60 -15.53 22.07
C PRO A 620 -33.87 -16.87 22.26
N TYR A 621 -32.84 -17.13 21.45
CA TYR A 621 -32.00 -18.32 21.54
C TYR A 621 -30.56 -17.95 21.84
N ALA A 622 -29.90 -18.77 22.66
CA ALA A 622 -28.50 -18.56 23.03
C ALA A 622 -27.54 -18.90 21.89
N TYR A 623 -26.47 -18.13 21.77
CA TYR A 623 -25.32 -18.38 20.90
C TYR A 623 -24.03 -17.89 21.56
N VAL A 624 -22.89 -18.31 21.01
CA VAL A 624 -21.57 -17.94 21.51
C VAL A 624 -21.10 -16.70 20.77
N ALA A 625 -20.98 -15.58 21.48
CA ALA A 625 -20.56 -14.29 20.93
C ALA A 625 -19.07 -14.00 21.16
N LEU A 626 -18.54 -13.03 20.42
CA LEU A 626 -17.18 -12.48 20.60
C LEU A 626 -17.13 -11.52 21.80
N ALA A 627 -16.99 -12.07 23.00
CA ALA A 627 -16.82 -11.28 24.21
C ALA A 627 -16.08 -12.05 25.30
N ASP A 628 -15.63 -11.33 26.33
CA ASP A 628 -14.98 -11.90 27.49
C ASP A 628 -15.96 -12.23 28.63
N GLY A 629 -15.68 -13.33 29.33
CA GLY A 629 -16.41 -13.75 30.53
C GLY A 629 -17.90 -14.01 30.26
N PHE A 630 -18.77 -13.52 31.15
CA PHE A 630 -20.22 -13.75 31.07
C PHE A 630 -20.87 -13.17 29.80
N ARG A 631 -20.25 -12.15 29.19
CA ARG A 631 -20.77 -11.50 27.98
C ARG A 631 -20.64 -12.40 26.73
N GLN A 632 -19.86 -13.48 26.81
CA GLN A 632 -19.69 -14.46 25.73
C GLN A 632 -20.97 -15.24 25.46
N ASN A 633 -21.79 -15.44 26.50
CA ASN A 633 -23.13 -16.00 26.35
C ASN A 633 -24.08 -14.87 25.96
N ASN A 634 -24.53 -14.86 24.71
CA ASN A 634 -25.46 -13.85 24.20
C ASN A 634 -26.72 -14.55 23.68
N MET A 635 -27.83 -13.81 23.56
CA MET A 635 -29.07 -14.31 22.97
C MET A 635 -29.43 -13.50 21.73
N ALA A 636 -30.03 -14.16 20.75
CA ALA A 636 -30.56 -13.49 19.56
C ALA A 636 -31.95 -14.03 19.21
N LYS A 637 -32.79 -13.16 18.66
CA LYS A 637 -34.09 -13.48 18.07
C LYS A 637 -33.96 -13.52 16.56
N VAL A 638 -34.51 -14.55 15.93
CA VAL A 638 -34.47 -14.74 14.47
C VAL A 638 -35.88 -14.51 13.92
N TYR A 639 -36.07 -13.40 13.20
CA TYR A 639 -37.30 -13.07 12.51
C TYR A 639 -37.16 -13.44 11.04
N ALA A 640 -38.13 -14.16 10.48
CA ALA A 640 -38.10 -14.62 9.10
C ALA A 640 -39.42 -14.30 8.40
N GLY A 641 -39.34 -13.66 7.23
CA GLY A 641 -40.48 -13.24 6.44
C GLY A 641 -40.03 -12.61 5.13
N PHE A 642 -40.71 -11.55 4.71
CA PHE A 642 -40.43 -10.84 3.46
C PHE A 642 -40.24 -9.36 3.72
N TYR A 643 -39.48 -8.69 2.85
CA TYR A 643 -39.27 -7.25 2.92
C TYR A 643 -40.56 -6.50 2.54
N LYS A 644 -40.89 -5.49 3.35
CA LYS A 644 -42.03 -4.60 3.15
C LYS A 644 -41.55 -3.26 2.58
N TYR A 645 -41.85 -3.04 1.31
CA TYR A 645 -41.59 -1.78 0.61
C TYR A 645 -42.44 -0.64 1.19
N ASN A 646 -41.97 0.59 0.94
CA ASN A 646 -42.78 1.77 1.14
C ASN A 646 -43.49 2.14 -0.17
N ASP A 647 -44.82 2.04 -0.18
CA ASP A 647 -45.67 2.30 -1.34
C ASP A 647 -45.56 3.73 -1.89
N THR A 648 -45.09 4.68 -1.08
CA THR A 648 -44.91 6.08 -1.52
C THR A 648 -43.58 6.31 -2.23
N ILE A 649 -42.56 5.50 -1.95
CA ILE A 649 -41.18 5.70 -2.45
C ILE A 649 -40.91 4.79 -3.64
N VAL A 650 -41.35 3.53 -3.56
CA VAL A 650 -41.10 2.51 -4.58
C VAL A 650 -42.40 2.19 -5.31
N ASN A 651 -42.43 2.49 -6.61
CA ASN A 651 -43.56 2.18 -7.48
C ASN A 651 -43.93 0.70 -7.39
N SER A 652 -45.22 0.40 -7.37
CA SER A 652 -45.75 -0.97 -7.22
C SER A 652 -45.24 -1.95 -8.28
N GLU A 653 -44.87 -1.48 -9.48
CA GLU A 653 -44.26 -2.33 -10.53
C GLU A 653 -42.88 -2.89 -10.16
N HIS A 654 -42.14 -2.20 -9.28
CA HIS A 654 -40.80 -2.58 -8.85
C HIS A 654 -40.77 -3.32 -7.51
N GLN A 655 -41.92 -3.43 -6.83
CA GLN A 655 -42.05 -4.14 -5.57
C GLN A 655 -42.12 -5.64 -5.80
N GLN A 656 -40.96 -6.26 -5.98
CA GLN A 656 -40.86 -7.71 -6.09
C GLN A 656 -40.69 -8.32 -4.70
N ARG A 657 -41.42 -9.38 -4.41
CA ARG A 657 -41.29 -10.07 -3.12
C ARG A 657 -39.83 -10.51 -2.89
N MET A 658 -39.28 -10.18 -1.72
CA MET A 658 -37.87 -10.39 -1.37
C MET A 658 -37.79 -11.08 0.00
N PRO A 659 -37.20 -12.29 0.10
CA PRO A 659 -37.06 -12.97 1.39
C PRO A 659 -36.09 -12.21 2.29
N MET A 660 -36.49 -12.02 3.54
CA MET A 660 -35.74 -11.26 4.54
C MET A 660 -35.68 -12.01 5.87
N ILE A 661 -34.48 -12.05 6.46
CA ILE A 661 -34.26 -12.50 7.83
C ILE A 661 -33.63 -11.36 8.61
N THR A 662 -34.19 -11.06 9.78
CA THR A 662 -33.63 -10.10 10.73
C THR A 662 -33.19 -10.85 11.98
N ILE A 663 -31.90 -10.81 12.31
CA ILE A 663 -31.34 -11.34 13.55
C ILE A 663 -31.13 -10.18 14.51
N VAL A 664 -31.80 -10.21 15.66
CA VAL A 664 -31.69 -9.18 16.70
C VAL A 664 -30.92 -9.74 17.87
N LYS A 665 -29.70 -9.25 18.11
CA LYS A 665 -28.95 -9.59 19.32
C LYS A 665 -29.58 -8.86 20.50
N CYS A 666 -30.07 -9.61 21.49
CA CYS A 666 -30.85 -9.05 22.59
C CYS A 666 -30.19 -9.18 23.97
N GLY A 667 -29.03 -9.84 24.09
CA GLY A 667 -28.39 -10.01 25.38
C GLY A 667 -29.09 -11.07 26.25
N THR A 668 -28.44 -11.41 27.35
CA THR A 668 -29.11 -12.16 28.42
C THR A 668 -30.01 -11.25 29.24
N SER A 669 -30.96 -11.81 29.99
CA SER A 669 -31.85 -11.06 30.88
C SER A 669 -31.12 -10.28 31.99
N ALA A 670 -29.85 -10.58 32.25
CA ALA A 670 -29.02 -9.85 33.21
C ALA A 670 -28.43 -8.55 32.63
N GLU A 671 -28.33 -8.40 31.31
CA GLU A 671 -27.74 -7.23 30.67
C GLU A 671 -28.75 -6.07 30.58
N HIS A 672 -28.43 -4.93 31.21
CA HIS A 672 -29.28 -3.74 31.21
C HIS A 672 -28.73 -2.61 30.31
N GLN A 673 -27.40 -2.48 30.21
CA GLN A 673 -26.75 -1.43 29.43
C GLN A 673 -26.35 -1.97 28.05
N LYS A 674 -26.96 -1.42 27.00
CA LYS A 674 -26.71 -1.83 25.59
C LYS A 674 -26.76 -3.35 25.40
N PRO A 675 -27.89 -3.99 25.77
CA PRO A 675 -27.97 -5.44 25.83
C PRO A 675 -27.75 -6.05 24.44
N GLY A 676 -26.94 -7.12 24.40
CA GLY A 676 -26.66 -7.88 23.18
C GLY A 676 -25.63 -7.28 22.23
N ASN A 677 -25.20 -6.03 22.42
CA ASN A 677 -24.21 -5.36 21.59
C ASN A 677 -22.82 -5.99 21.75
N ARG A 678 -22.18 -6.39 20.64
CA ARG A 678 -20.83 -7.00 20.57
C ARG A 678 -19.99 -6.53 19.38
N GLY A 679 -20.48 -5.58 18.59
CA GLY A 679 -19.80 -4.99 17.44
C GLY A 679 -20.13 -5.66 16.11
N LYS A 680 -19.79 -4.96 15.01
CA LYS A 680 -19.95 -5.41 13.62
C LYS A 680 -19.27 -6.76 13.36
N ARG A 681 -18.05 -6.94 13.87
CA ARG A 681 -17.26 -8.17 13.74
C ARG A 681 -18.01 -9.40 14.28
N ASP A 682 -18.68 -9.28 15.42
CA ASP A 682 -19.51 -10.36 15.98
C ASP A 682 -20.71 -10.67 15.06
N SER A 683 -21.35 -9.64 14.49
CA SER A 683 -22.42 -9.83 13.50
C SER A 683 -21.94 -10.61 12.26
N GLN A 684 -20.74 -10.28 11.76
CA GLN A 684 -20.14 -11.02 10.65
C GLN A 684 -19.81 -12.47 11.03
N ILE A 685 -19.28 -12.71 12.24
CA ILE A 685 -18.99 -14.06 12.73
C ILE A 685 -20.24 -14.93 12.86
N ILE A 686 -21.39 -14.37 13.24
CA ILE A 686 -22.66 -15.13 13.26
C ILE A 686 -22.89 -15.81 11.91
N LEU A 687 -22.75 -15.07 10.80
CA LEU A 687 -22.90 -15.64 9.45
C LEU A 687 -21.74 -16.58 9.09
N MET A 688 -20.49 -16.17 9.33
CA MET A 688 -19.32 -16.96 8.93
C MET A 688 -19.26 -18.32 9.65
N GLN A 689 -19.51 -18.35 10.95
CA GLN A 689 -19.54 -19.56 11.76
C GLN A 689 -20.75 -20.44 11.40
N PHE A 690 -21.91 -19.84 11.13
CA PHE A 690 -23.08 -20.57 10.64
C PHE A 690 -22.76 -21.28 9.31
N MET A 691 -22.20 -20.56 8.33
CA MET A 691 -21.84 -21.14 7.03
C MET A 691 -20.76 -22.22 7.15
N GLN A 692 -19.77 -22.04 8.05
CA GLN A 692 -18.81 -23.11 8.37
C GLN A 692 -19.54 -24.37 8.85
N LYS A 693 -20.42 -24.24 9.86
CA LYS A 693 -21.12 -25.40 10.43
C LYS A 693 -22.02 -26.10 9.43
N VAL A 694 -22.69 -25.34 8.57
CA VAL A 694 -23.50 -25.88 7.46
C VAL A 694 -22.63 -26.66 6.48
N MET A 695 -21.45 -26.16 6.12
CA MET A 695 -20.58 -26.81 5.14
C MET A 695 -19.87 -28.06 5.65
N PHE A 696 -19.60 -28.14 6.96
CA PHE A 696 -18.88 -29.24 7.59
C PHE A 696 -19.79 -30.21 8.37
N ASP A 697 -21.11 -30.05 8.27
CA ASP A 697 -22.11 -30.82 9.03
C ASP A 697 -21.80 -30.85 10.54
N GLU A 698 -21.36 -29.71 11.08
CA GLU A 698 -21.00 -29.58 12.50
C GLU A 698 -22.23 -29.35 13.37
N ARG A 699 -22.03 -29.54 14.69
CA ARG A 699 -23.09 -29.28 15.67
C ARG A 699 -23.44 -27.79 15.70
N MET A 700 -24.72 -27.50 15.45
CA MET A 700 -25.30 -26.16 15.56
C MET A 700 -25.83 -25.88 16.97
N THR A 701 -25.81 -24.60 17.35
CA THR A 701 -26.57 -24.07 18.49
C THR A 701 -28.06 -23.99 18.16
N THR A 702 -28.90 -23.77 19.17
CA THR A 702 -30.35 -23.60 18.95
C THR A 702 -30.65 -22.41 18.05
N MET A 703 -29.92 -21.29 18.22
CA MET A 703 -30.08 -20.10 17.38
C MET A 703 -29.72 -20.39 15.91
N GLU A 704 -28.60 -21.08 15.67
CA GLU A 704 -28.16 -21.45 14.32
C GLU A 704 -29.10 -22.47 13.66
N TYR A 705 -29.68 -23.40 14.43
CA TYR A 705 -30.67 -24.34 13.93
C TYR A 705 -31.97 -23.64 13.50
N GLU A 706 -32.44 -22.68 14.29
CA GLU A 706 -33.59 -21.85 13.92
C GLU A 706 -33.29 -20.95 12.71
N PHE A 707 -32.06 -20.45 12.62
CA PHE A 707 -31.60 -19.69 11.45
C PHE A 707 -31.57 -20.55 10.18
N PHE A 708 -31.08 -21.79 10.27
CA PHE A 708 -31.12 -22.76 9.17
C PHE A 708 -32.55 -23.00 8.67
N ASN A 709 -33.45 -23.31 9.60
CA ASN A 709 -34.86 -23.58 9.28
C ASN A 709 -35.54 -22.34 8.72
N SER A 710 -35.22 -21.15 9.22
CA SER A 710 -35.75 -19.88 8.71
C SER A 710 -35.39 -19.66 7.25
N ILE A 711 -34.12 -19.86 6.87
CA ILE A 711 -33.67 -19.74 5.47
C ILE A 711 -34.43 -20.74 4.59
N TRP A 712 -34.45 -22.02 4.98
CA TRP A 712 -35.13 -23.07 4.22
C TRP A 712 -36.62 -22.76 4.03
N ARG A 713 -37.32 -22.33 5.08
CA ARG A 713 -38.78 -22.12 5.03
C ARG A 713 -39.21 -20.92 4.21
N ILE A 714 -38.44 -19.83 4.17
CA ILE A 714 -38.81 -18.64 3.38
C ILE A 714 -38.28 -18.66 1.94
N THR A 715 -37.24 -19.44 1.67
CA THR A 715 -36.61 -19.48 0.33
C THR A 715 -36.83 -20.79 -0.42
N GLY A 716 -37.12 -21.88 0.28
CA GLY A 716 -37.11 -23.24 -0.29
C GLY A 716 -35.71 -23.72 -0.69
N ILE A 717 -34.65 -22.99 -0.33
CA ILE A 717 -33.26 -23.27 -0.68
C ILE A 717 -32.49 -23.55 0.62
N PRO A 718 -31.73 -24.66 0.70
CA PRO A 718 -30.97 -24.95 1.89
C PRO A 718 -29.74 -24.03 1.95
N PRO A 719 -29.29 -23.61 3.16
CA PRO A 719 -28.18 -22.67 3.32
C PRO A 719 -26.88 -23.09 2.62
N ASP A 720 -26.62 -24.39 2.47
CA ASP A 720 -25.44 -24.91 1.79
C ASP A 720 -25.34 -24.49 0.32
N LYS A 721 -26.44 -24.09 -0.32
CA LYS A 721 -26.46 -23.63 -1.73
C LYS A 721 -25.97 -22.20 -1.93
N TYR A 722 -25.84 -21.40 -0.88
CA TYR A 722 -25.33 -20.05 -0.98
C TYR A 722 -23.81 -20.05 -1.23
N GLU A 723 -23.38 -19.30 -2.25
CA GLU A 723 -21.99 -19.31 -2.73
C GLU A 723 -21.27 -17.99 -2.41
N ILE A 724 -22.03 -16.91 -2.29
CA ILE A 724 -21.52 -15.54 -2.25
C ILE A 724 -22.26 -14.76 -1.15
N VAL A 725 -21.55 -13.88 -0.46
CA VAL A 725 -22.13 -12.88 0.43
C VAL A 725 -21.73 -11.48 -0.03
N LEU A 726 -22.72 -10.63 -0.24
CA LEU A 726 -22.55 -9.19 -0.33
C LEU A 726 -22.64 -8.62 1.09
N MET A 727 -21.68 -7.81 1.50
CA MET A 727 -21.68 -7.07 2.76
C MET A 727 -21.84 -5.59 2.47
N VAL A 728 -22.84 -4.97 3.10
CA VAL A 728 -23.21 -3.57 2.90
C VAL A 728 -23.44 -2.91 4.26
N ASP A 729 -22.97 -1.68 4.42
CA ASP A 729 -23.28 -0.88 5.61
C ASP A 729 -24.72 -0.34 5.53
N ALA A 730 -25.36 -0.13 6.66
CA ALA A 730 -26.78 0.23 6.73
C ALA A 730 -27.14 1.63 6.16
N ASP A 731 -26.13 2.42 5.79
CA ASP A 731 -26.23 3.77 5.21
C ASP A 731 -25.73 3.84 3.74
N THR A 732 -25.56 2.70 3.07
CA THR A 732 -25.03 2.63 1.71
C THR A 732 -26.12 2.30 0.68
N LYS A 733 -26.31 3.18 -0.31
CA LYS A 733 -27.24 3.01 -1.43
C LYS A 733 -26.53 2.39 -2.64
N LEU A 734 -27.01 1.24 -3.13
CA LEU A 734 -26.42 0.56 -4.28
C LEU A 734 -27.05 1.01 -5.59
N TYR A 735 -26.23 1.18 -6.63
CA TYR A 735 -26.77 1.39 -7.97
C TYR A 735 -27.45 0.11 -8.49
N PRO A 736 -28.55 0.17 -9.29
CA PRO A 736 -29.38 -1.00 -9.57
C PRO A 736 -28.67 -2.20 -10.23
N ASP A 737 -27.61 -1.98 -11.00
CA ASP A 737 -26.83 -3.05 -11.64
C ASP A 737 -25.56 -3.46 -10.85
N ALA A 738 -25.32 -2.87 -9.68
CA ALA A 738 -24.08 -3.07 -8.94
C ALA A 738 -23.92 -4.53 -8.47
N LEU A 739 -24.98 -5.14 -7.94
CA LEU A 739 -24.97 -6.53 -7.49
C LEU A 739 -24.70 -7.51 -8.64
N SER A 740 -25.40 -7.38 -9.77
CA SER A 740 -25.20 -8.27 -10.92
C SER A 740 -23.76 -8.17 -11.45
N ARG A 741 -23.16 -6.97 -11.48
CA ARG A 741 -21.76 -6.75 -11.93
C ARG A 741 -20.73 -7.43 -11.02
N LEU A 742 -20.92 -7.34 -9.71
CA LEU A 742 -20.07 -8.01 -8.73
C LEU A 742 -20.17 -9.55 -8.86
N VAL A 743 -21.39 -10.09 -8.94
CA VAL A 743 -21.62 -11.55 -9.11
C VAL A 743 -21.03 -12.05 -10.43
N SER A 744 -21.16 -11.30 -11.52
CA SER A 744 -20.57 -11.64 -12.83
C SER A 744 -19.06 -11.84 -12.77
N CYS A 745 -18.35 -10.98 -12.03
CA CYS A 745 -16.91 -11.14 -11.84
C CYS A 745 -16.59 -12.42 -11.04
N ALA A 746 -17.30 -12.65 -9.93
CA ALA A 746 -17.11 -13.83 -9.11
C ALA A 746 -17.42 -15.15 -9.85
N VAL A 747 -18.50 -15.19 -10.64
CA VAL A 747 -18.88 -16.39 -11.39
C VAL A 747 -17.91 -16.67 -12.53
N LYS A 748 -17.44 -15.64 -13.25
CA LYS A 748 -16.49 -15.79 -14.37
C LYS A 748 -15.10 -16.25 -13.94
N ASP A 749 -14.62 -15.80 -12.78
CA ASP A 749 -13.31 -16.18 -12.25
C ASP A 749 -13.45 -16.85 -10.87
N PRO A 750 -13.39 -18.19 -10.79
CA PRO A 750 -13.43 -18.96 -9.54
C PRO A 750 -12.28 -18.67 -8.57
N GLU A 751 -11.18 -18.05 -9.01
CA GLU A 751 -10.04 -17.70 -8.16
C GLU A 751 -10.31 -16.46 -7.32
N ILE A 752 -11.28 -15.61 -7.69
CA ILE A 752 -11.64 -14.43 -6.91
C ILE A 752 -12.29 -14.85 -5.59
N SER A 753 -11.61 -14.58 -4.48
CA SER A 753 -12.12 -14.84 -3.13
C SER A 753 -12.94 -13.68 -2.56
N GLY A 754 -12.67 -12.47 -3.02
CA GLY A 754 -13.39 -11.28 -2.59
C GLY A 754 -13.21 -10.13 -3.58
N LEU A 755 -14.18 -9.24 -3.63
CA LEU A 755 -14.17 -8.09 -4.54
C LEU A 755 -14.99 -6.94 -3.96
N CYS A 756 -14.68 -5.70 -4.34
CA CYS A 756 -15.43 -4.52 -3.91
C CYS A 756 -15.77 -3.62 -5.10
N GLY A 757 -16.85 -2.87 -4.97
CA GLY A 757 -17.22 -1.83 -5.93
C GLY A 757 -16.63 -0.46 -5.59
N GLU A 758 -16.90 0.51 -6.44
CA GLU A 758 -16.58 1.91 -6.23
C GLU A 758 -17.55 2.55 -5.24
N THR A 759 -17.04 3.11 -4.15
CA THR A 759 -17.86 3.88 -3.20
C THR A 759 -17.76 5.37 -3.52
N LYS A 760 -18.88 6.03 -3.75
CA LYS A 760 -18.97 7.47 -3.96
C LYS A 760 -19.73 8.14 -2.83
N ILE A 761 -19.25 9.31 -2.40
CA ILE A 761 -19.97 10.17 -1.45
C ILE A 761 -21.13 10.85 -2.18
N ALA A 762 -22.34 10.85 -1.64
CA ALA A 762 -23.49 11.53 -2.23
C ALA A 762 -23.46 13.04 -1.97
N ASN A 763 -23.17 13.46 -0.74
CA ASN A 763 -23.19 14.86 -0.28
C ASN A 763 -21.88 15.65 -0.52
N LYS A 764 -21.29 15.47 -1.71
CA LYS A 764 -19.95 15.99 -2.05
C LYS A 764 -19.80 17.50 -1.89
N THR A 765 -20.88 18.25 -2.07
CA THR A 765 -20.87 19.72 -2.12
C THR A 765 -21.60 20.39 -0.95
N ASP A 766 -22.10 19.62 0.02
CA ASP A 766 -22.89 20.16 1.14
C ASP A 766 -22.09 21.08 2.05
N SER A 767 -20.78 20.84 2.18
CA SER A 767 -19.89 21.65 3.01
C SER A 767 -18.47 21.67 2.45
N TRP A 768 -17.69 22.67 2.85
CA TRP A 768 -16.26 22.70 2.51
C TRP A 768 -15.50 21.47 3.05
N VAL A 769 -15.95 20.88 4.16
CA VAL A 769 -15.37 19.66 4.74
C VAL A 769 -15.69 18.45 3.86
N SER A 770 -16.95 18.28 3.46
CA SER A 770 -17.33 17.15 2.59
C SER A 770 -16.64 17.23 1.23
N MET A 771 -16.45 18.44 0.67
CA MET A 771 -15.67 18.65 -0.55
C MET A 771 -14.22 18.14 -0.43
N ILE A 772 -13.55 18.39 0.70
CA ILE A 772 -12.18 17.89 0.93
C ILE A 772 -12.18 16.37 1.10
N GLN A 773 -13.16 15.82 1.82
CA GLN A 773 -13.26 14.37 2.05
C GLN A 773 -13.45 13.57 0.77
N VAL A 774 -14.05 14.14 -0.29
CA VAL A 774 -14.14 13.49 -1.61
C VAL A 774 -12.77 13.06 -2.12
N PHE A 775 -11.74 13.90 -1.94
CA PHE A 775 -10.39 13.59 -2.41
C PHE A 775 -9.76 12.44 -1.63
N GLU A 776 -9.92 12.44 -0.30
CA GLU A 776 -9.45 11.36 0.58
C GLU A 776 -10.13 10.02 0.22
N TYR A 777 -11.46 10.04 0.03
CA TYR A 777 -12.21 8.87 -0.39
C TYR A 777 -11.78 8.39 -1.78
N TYR A 778 -11.56 9.29 -2.74
CA TYR A 778 -11.11 8.89 -4.07
C TYR A 778 -9.72 8.22 -4.04
N ILE A 779 -8.75 8.78 -3.30
CA ILE A 779 -7.41 8.17 -3.18
C ILE A 779 -7.48 6.78 -2.52
N SER A 780 -8.21 6.67 -1.42
CA SER A 780 -8.25 5.45 -0.59
C SER A 780 -9.17 4.37 -1.14
N HIS A 781 -10.34 4.76 -1.66
CA HIS A 781 -11.39 3.83 -2.10
C HIS A 781 -11.40 3.54 -3.59
N HIS A 782 -10.74 4.35 -4.42
CA HIS A 782 -10.66 4.17 -5.86
C HIS A 782 -9.22 3.97 -6.34
N GLN A 783 -8.35 4.99 -6.23
CA GLN A 783 -7.01 4.99 -6.87
C GLN A 783 -6.10 3.89 -6.33
N SER A 784 -6.00 3.76 -5.00
CA SER A 784 -5.13 2.74 -4.38
C SER A 784 -5.61 1.32 -4.72
N LYS A 785 -6.92 1.09 -4.69
CA LYS A 785 -7.51 -0.22 -5.01
C LYS A 785 -7.39 -0.57 -6.48
N ALA A 786 -7.53 0.40 -7.38
CA ALA A 786 -7.31 0.23 -8.80
C ALA A 786 -5.88 -0.28 -9.06
N PHE A 787 -4.88 0.33 -8.42
CA PHE A 787 -3.49 -0.13 -8.48
C PHE A 787 -3.31 -1.54 -7.93
N GLU A 788 -3.82 -1.84 -6.73
CA GLU A 788 -3.69 -3.17 -6.11
C GLU A 788 -4.42 -4.28 -6.89
N SER A 789 -5.55 -3.94 -7.53
CA SER A 789 -6.37 -4.85 -8.35
C SER A 789 -5.65 -5.35 -9.58
N ILE A 790 -4.67 -4.60 -10.12
CA ILE A 790 -3.80 -5.07 -11.22
C ILE A 790 -3.05 -6.35 -10.82
N PHE A 791 -2.65 -6.44 -9.55
CA PHE A 791 -1.95 -7.60 -9.00
C PHE A 791 -2.90 -8.66 -8.42
N GLY A 792 -4.23 -8.42 -8.47
CA GLY A 792 -5.23 -9.26 -7.84
C GLY A 792 -5.07 -9.36 -6.32
N GLY A 793 -4.50 -8.33 -5.69
CA GLY A 793 -4.13 -8.34 -4.27
C GLY A 793 -4.67 -7.12 -3.52
N VAL A 794 -5.91 -6.71 -3.77
CA VAL A 794 -6.54 -5.61 -3.02
C VAL A 794 -6.49 -5.90 -1.52
N THR A 795 -5.79 -5.06 -0.76
CA THR A 795 -5.44 -5.33 0.63
C THR A 795 -6.58 -5.02 1.61
N CYS A 796 -7.56 -4.23 1.17
CA CYS A 796 -8.69 -3.81 1.97
C CYS A 796 -9.96 -3.71 1.10
N LEU A 797 -10.88 -4.66 1.26
CA LEU A 797 -12.24 -4.55 0.75
C LEU A 797 -13.08 -3.80 1.80
N PRO A 798 -13.64 -2.62 1.48
CA PRO A 798 -14.41 -1.84 2.46
C PRO A 798 -15.69 -2.58 2.87
N GLY A 799 -16.00 -2.59 4.17
CA GLY A 799 -17.22 -3.22 4.67
C GLY A 799 -18.51 -2.55 4.19
N CYS A 800 -18.45 -1.29 3.74
CA CYS A 800 -19.62 -0.57 3.23
C CYS A 800 -20.14 -1.10 1.89
N PHE A 801 -19.26 -1.64 1.04
CA PHE A 801 -19.66 -2.23 -0.24
C PHE A 801 -18.62 -3.24 -0.74
N CYS A 802 -18.73 -4.48 -0.25
CA CYS A 802 -17.87 -5.57 -0.69
C CYS A 802 -18.62 -6.89 -0.82
N MET A 803 -18.00 -7.84 -1.50
CA MET A 803 -18.53 -9.15 -1.75
C MET A 803 -17.44 -10.19 -1.49
N TYR A 804 -17.77 -11.19 -0.68
CA TYR A 804 -16.89 -12.32 -0.40
C TYR A 804 -17.51 -13.61 -0.93
N ARG A 805 -16.64 -14.51 -1.37
CA ARG A 805 -17.06 -15.86 -1.72
C ARG A 805 -17.14 -16.71 -0.45
N ILE A 806 -18.28 -17.35 -0.22
CA ILE A 806 -18.47 -18.29 0.87
C ILE A 806 -17.70 -19.59 0.57
N LYS A 807 -17.85 -20.10 -0.65
CA LYS A 807 -17.22 -21.32 -1.14
C LYS A 807 -16.93 -21.24 -2.65
N ALA A 808 -15.87 -21.92 -3.09
CA ALA A 808 -15.46 -21.96 -4.49
C ALA A 808 -15.42 -23.39 -5.03
N PRO A 809 -15.74 -23.63 -6.31
CA PRO A 809 -15.47 -24.91 -6.94
C PRO A 809 -13.95 -25.13 -7.06
N LYS A 810 -13.49 -26.38 -6.90
CA LYS A 810 -12.09 -26.80 -7.05
C LYS A 810 -12.01 -28.01 -7.98
N GLY A 811 -11.33 -27.80 -9.11
CA GLY A 811 -11.07 -28.84 -10.09
C GLY A 811 -12.33 -29.31 -10.85
N PRO A 812 -12.16 -30.25 -11.79
CA PRO A 812 -13.25 -30.77 -12.62
C PRO A 812 -14.19 -31.72 -11.87
N ASP A 813 -13.77 -32.24 -10.71
CA ASP A 813 -14.49 -33.29 -9.98
C ASP A 813 -15.66 -32.78 -9.12
N GLY A 814 -15.99 -31.49 -9.20
CA GLY A 814 -17.15 -30.89 -8.52
C GLY A 814 -16.99 -30.67 -7.01
N TYR A 815 -15.76 -30.72 -6.49
CA TYR A 815 -15.49 -30.41 -5.09
C TYR A 815 -15.64 -28.91 -4.80
N TRP A 816 -16.16 -28.58 -3.63
CA TRP A 816 -16.24 -27.21 -3.14
C TRP A 816 -15.26 -26.99 -2.01
N VAL A 817 -14.58 -25.83 -2.03
CA VAL A 817 -13.64 -25.40 -1.00
C VAL A 817 -14.27 -24.24 -0.24
N PRO A 818 -14.34 -24.29 1.10
CA PRO A 818 -14.76 -23.16 1.90
C PRO A 818 -13.72 -22.05 1.80
N ILE A 819 -14.17 -20.84 1.51
CA ILE A 819 -13.35 -19.63 1.38
C ILE A 819 -13.59 -18.75 2.60
N LEU A 820 -14.67 -17.98 2.65
CA LEU A 820 -15.04 -17.22 3.85
C LEU A 820 -15.42 -18.14 5.03
N ALA A 821 -16.05 -19.28 4.73
CA ALA A 821 -16.44 -20.29 5.72
C ALA A 821 -15.27 -21.21 6.15
N ASN A 822 -14.02 -20.85 5.82
CA ASN A 822 -12.86 -21.65 6.19
C ASN A 822 -12.62 -21.61 7.72
N PRO A 823 -12.47 -22.76 8.40
CA PRO A 823 -12.31 -22.79 9.86
C PRO A 823 -11.11 -21.99 10.39
N ASP A 824 -10.00 -21.93 9.64
CA ASP A 824 -8.84 -21.15 10.05
C ASP A 824 -9.12 -19.64 10.03
N ILE A 825 -9.93 -19.19 9.07
CA ILE A 825 -10.35 -17.79 8.95
C ILE A 825 -11.33 -17.46 10.06
N VAL A 826 -12.36 -18.27 10.25
CA VAL A 826 -13.35 -18.08 11.32
C VAL A 826 -12.66 -18.05 12.69
N ALA A 827 -11.79 -19.02 12.98
CA ALA A 827 -11.07 -19.10 14.26
C ALA A 827 -10.20 -17.86 14.54
N LYS A 828 -9.40 -17.41 13.56
CA LYS A 828 -8.54 -16.22 13.71
C LYS A 828 -9.32 -14.91 13.74
N TYR A 829 -10.43 -14.84 13.02
CA TYR A 829 -11.30 -13.65 13.03
C TYR A 829 -12.10 -13.56 14.34
N SER A 830 -12.38 -14.70 14.97
CA SER A 830 -13.01 -14.83 16.29
C SER A 830 -12.07 -14.62 17.50
N GLU A 831 -10.84 -14.12 17.29
CA GLU A 831 -9.92 -13.86 18.41
C GLU A 831 -10.49 -12.78 19.36
N ASN A 832 -10.70 -13.17 20.62
CA ASN A 832 -11.21 -12.29 21.69
C ASN A 832 -10.09 -11.64 22.51
N VAL A 833 -8.86 -12.19 22.48
CA VAL A 833 -7.76 -11.73 23.34
C VAL A 833 -7.08 -10.50 22.75
N VAL A 834 -7.44 -9.32 23.26
CA VAL A 834 -6.98 -8.03 22.72
C VAL A 834 -6.04 -7.30 23.70
N ASP A 835 -4.85 -7.86 23.89
CA ASP A 835 -3.89 -7.39 24.90
C ASP A 835 -3.10 -6.13 24.51
N THR A 836 -3.09 -5.76 23.23
CA THR A 836 -2.31 -4.64 22.70
C THR A 836 -3.20 -3.63 21.96
N LEU A 837 -2.78 -2.36 21.90
CA LEU A 837 -3.51 -1.36 21.12
C LEU A 837 -3.52 -1.72 19.63
N HIS A 838 -2.42 -2.27 19.12
CA HIS A 838 -2.38 -2.76 17.74
C HIS A 838 -3.49 -3.77 17.48
N LYS A 839 -3.66 -4.79 18.35
CA LYS A 839 -4.77 -5.73 18.24
C LYS A 839 -6.13 -5.05 18.40
N LYS A 840 -6.27 -4.03 19.27
CA LYS A 840 -7.53 -3.27 19.41
C LYS A 840 -7.87 -2.53 18.12
N ASN A 841 -6.93 -1.79 17.55
CA ASN A 841 -7.14 -1.08 16.30
C ASN A 841 -7.42 -2.06 15.14
N LEU A 842 -6.69 -3.17 15.09
CA LEU A 842 -6.86 -4.19 14.05
C LEU A 842 -8.22 -4.90 14.12
N LEU A 843 -8.67 -5.26 15.33
CA LEU A 843 -9.87 -6.09 15.53
C LEU A 843 -11.16 -5.30 15.76
N LEU A 844 -11.08 -4.02 16.17
CA LEU A 844 -12.26 -3.20 16.51
C LEU A 844 -12.45 -1.97 15.62
N LEU A 845 -11.40 -1.49 14.94
CA LEU A 845 -11.45 -0.29 14.08
C LEU A 845 -11.04 -0.60 12.63
N GLY A 846 -10.52 -1.80 12.37
CA GLY A 846 -9.95 -2.20 11.10
C GLY A 846 -10.38 -3.61 10.71
N GLU A 847 -11.52 -4.07 11.20
CA GLU A 847 -11.98 -5.45 11.04
C GLU A 847 -12.13 -5.84 9.56
N ASP A 848 -12.59 -4.93 8.70
CA ASP A 848 -12.72 -5.15 7.26
C ASP A 848 -11.36 -5.38 6.58
N ARG A 849 -10.35 -4.57 6.97
CA ARG A 849 -8.96 -4.72 6.53
C ARG A 849 -8.36 -6.00 7.08
N TYR A 850 -8.64 -6.33 8.34
CA TYR A 850 -8.15 -7.55 8.96
C TYR A 850 -8.71 -8.79 8.28
N LEU A 851 -10.01 -8.83 7.98
CA LEU A 851 -10.64 -9.93 7.23
C LEU A 851 -10.02 -10.07 5.83
N SER A 852 -9.86 -8.96 5.11
CA SER A 852 -9.21 -8.95 3.78
C SER A 852 -7.78 -9.52 3.84
N THR A 853 -6.99 -9.05 4.80
CA THR A 853 -5.61 -9.49 5.01
C THR A 853 -5.53 -10.97 5.40
N LEU A 854 -6.44 -11.42 6.26
CA LEU A 854 -6.53 -12.80 6.73
C LEU A 854 -6.85 -13.76 5.58
N MET A 855 -7.77 -13.35 4.71
CA MET A 855 -8.14 -14.10 3.50
C MET A 855 -6.97 -14.19 2.51
N LEU A 856 -6.27 -13.08 2.22
CA LEU A 856 -5.08 -13.09 1.36
C LEU A 856 -3.96 -13.98 1.93
N ARG A 857 -3.74 -13.92 3.25
CA ARG A 857 -2.73 -14.75 3.92
C ARG A 857 -3.08 -16.24 3.90
N THR A 858 -4.37 -16.58 4.01
CA THR A 858 -4.83 -17.98 4.02
C THR A 858 -4.88 -18.55 2.61
N PHE A 859 -5.22 -17.73 1.61
CA PHE A 859 -5.31 -18.11 0.21
C PHE A 859 -4.44 -17.22 -0.69
N PRO A 860 -3.10 -17.34 -0.64
CA PRO A 860 -2.19 -16.44 -1.36
C PRO A 860 -2.29 -16.53 -2.89
N ASN A 861 -2.83 -17.63 -3.41
CA ASN A 861 -3.00 -17.84 -4.85
C ASN A 861 -4.38 -17.38 -5.36
N ARG A 862 -5.25 -16.86 -4.48
CA ARG A 862 -6.57 -16.34 -4.85
C ARG A 862 -6.53 -14.83 -5.01
N LYS A 863 -7.48 -14.30 -5.76
CA LYS A 863 -7.52 -12.88 -6.13
C LYS A 863 -8.48 -12.09 -5.24
N MET A 864 -8.08 -10.88 -4.90
CA MET A 864 -8.94 -9.82 -4.41
C MET A 864 -8.96 -8.66 -5.39
N MET A 865 -10.16 -8.29 -5.86
CA MET A 865 -10.34 -7.40 -7.00
C MET A 865 -11.17 -6.16 -6.67
N PHE A 866 -10.86 -5.06 -7.35
CA PHE A 866 -11.69 -3.86 -7.40
C PHE A 866 -12.46 -3.81 -8.71
N VAL A 867 -13.79 -3.69 -8.64
CA VAL A 867 -14.71 -3.66 -9.79
C VAL A 867 -15.34 -2.26 -9.89
N PRO A 868 -14.70 -1.31 -10.61
CA PRO A 868 -15.15 0.08 -10.64
C PRO A 868 -16.52 0.27 -11.31
N GLN A 869 -16.98 -0.71 -12.10
CA GLN A 869 -18.28 -0.63 -12.76
C GLN A 869 -19.46 -0.86 -11.82
N ALA A 870 -19.23 -1.47 -10.66
CA ALA A 870 -20.25 -1.59 -9.61
C ALA A 870 -20.09 -0.40 -8.66
N VAL A 871 -21.14 0.39 -8.49
CA VAL A 871 -21.15 1.64 -7.70
C VAL A 871 -22.14 1.55 -6.55
#